data_AF-A0A970PHZ3-F1
#
_entry.id   AF-A0A970PHZ3-F1
#
_cell.length_a   1.000
_cell.length_b   1.000
_cell.length_c   1.000
_cell.angle_alpha   90.00
_cell.angle_beta   90.00
_cell.angle_gamma   90.00
#
_symmetry.space_group_name_H-M   'P 1'
#
loop_
_entity.id
_entity.type
_entity.pdbx_description
1 polymer ?
#
loop_
_entity_poly.entity_id
_entity_poly.type
_entity_poly.pdbx_seq_one_letter_code
_entity_poly.pdbx_strand_id
1 'polypeptide(L)'
;MLRIAIYISDHGFGHAARMAALSDELIKLGVQVLLRTQRRKFLFSCLQSPFCELHPAQMDFGVLHKEDLKSDIPATREALLELFGKRNEIVEREVNWLRNHAIDLVIADIPFLVMEACSYAKKPIFAISNFDWVYIYQHLFKDEPQIYPLINTIYSLYQHSDMVFRLPFSTPRSMLSFPKSIKTGLLARRKETYEDIRTKYNIDDGTPILACSFGGQPGKSIDFPSLCKAFEGVVISTNQEYQASNHICVSKETDWLDIIHGSDLLVTKPGYSTFAEATQFNKPILYSPREEYPEEKVLIDGLKSYPAKLAFCSDTRGVSAWRRLLDQIPKAEARKATFRNQNPQVAAAIMQSFWKLKGGNGNLVSVFDIGSNNLNYILQDVERNKTVHVAHYNTRLAANMNAKALSLLKSKVGSLLKMQGDAIKTNFISTALARERPQFSTFESWLESRHHAKVKVLSQNQEARLAFLAATNSLHSDKEMLVIDIGGLSTEFIWGLGKDKWQGIPYGLLSLKEGIYQEILPLVVESLPDLPDLKDKELVLVGLTGAFFAKVIYRQKQAHPWLLHGKAITKADLEELGIALENKDSSRWLPYLQRPKDEDILHISHAFLRLILDKYQASRFLVSYYGISYGFYYQKTMHKQRQKR
;
A
#
# COMPACT_ATOMS: atom_id res chain seq x y z
N MET A 1 7.26 -8.87 7.44
CA MET A 1 6.46 -7.71 6.99
C MET A 1 5.01 -8.15 6.90
N LEU A 2 4.07 -7.22 6.99
CA LEU A 2 2.64 -7.56 7.00
C LEU A 2 2.16 -7.87 5.58
N ARG A 3 1.44 -8.97 5.39
CA ARG A 3 0.82 -9.37 4.12
C ARG A 3 -0.70 -9.35 4.23
N ILE A 4 -1.33 -8.52 3.41
CA ILE A 4 -2.79 -8.38 3.36
C ILE A 4 -3.27 -8.86 1.99
N ALA A 5 -4.22 -9.80 1.98
CA ALA A 5 -4.95 -10.15 0.76
C ALA A 5 -6.22 -9.31 0.66
N ILE A 6 -6.44 -8.67 -0.49
CA ILE A 6 -7.67 -7.91 -0.76
C ILE A 6 -8.47 -8.65 -1.83
N TYR A 7 -9.60 -9.21 -1.43
CA TYR A 7 -10.53 -9.88 -2.32
C TYR A 7 -11.55 -8.88 -2.82
N ILE A 8 -11.57 -8.68 -4.13
CA ILE A 8 -12.40 -7.66 -4.78
C ILE A 8 -13.55 -8.37 -5.46
N SER A 9 -14.78 -7.91 -5.22
CA SER A 9 -15.92 -8.43 -5.98
C SER A 9 -15.67 -8.29 -7.48
N ASP A 10 -15.99 -9.34 -8.24
CA ASP A 10 -15.93 -9.31 -9.70
C ASP A 10 -17.16 -8.64 -10.32
N HIS A 11 -17.78 -7.70 -9.59
CA HIS A 11 -18.87 -6.84 -10.04
C HIS A 11 -18.45 -5.38 -10.25
N GLY A 12 -18.88 -4.75 -11.35
CA GLY A 12 -18.48 -3.40 -11.77
C GLY A 12 -16.96 -3.09 -11.84
N PHE A 13 -16.61 -1.90 -12.33
CA PHE A 13 -15.23 -1.36 -12.21
C PHE A 13 -15.04 -0.58 -10.90
N GLY A 14 -16.13 -0.18 -10.25
CA GLY A 14 -16.10 0.62 -9.02
C GLY A 14 -15.38 -0.09 -7.88
N HIS A 15 -15.62 -1.38 -7.69
CA HIS A 15 -14.97 -2.24 -6.69
C HIS A 15 -13.44 -2.21 -6.84
N ALA A 16 -12.93 -2.42 -8.06
CA ALA A 16 -11.51 -2.33 -8.35
C ALA A 16 -10.93 -0.94 -8.05
N ALA A 17 -11.63 0.14 -8.46
CA ALA A 17 -11.16 1.51 -8.23
C ALA A 17 -11.03 1.85 -6.73
N ARG A 18 -12.04 1.51 -5.91
CA ARG A 18 -11.99 1.79 -4.46
C ARG A 18 -10.96 0.93 -3.73
N MET A 19 -10.80 -0.33 -4.15
CA MET A 19 -9.78 -1.20 -3.57
C MET A 19 -8.37 -0.81 -4.01
N ALA A 20 -8.21 -0.26 -5.21
CA ALA A 20 -6.95 0.36 -5.62
C ALA A 20 -6.59 1.54 -4.72
N ALA A 21 -7.56 2.40 -4.39
CA ALA A 21 -7.36 3.52 -3.47
C ALA A 21 -6.94 3.09 -2.06
N LEU A 22 -7.52 2.00 -1.53
CA LEU A 22 -7.13 1.43 -0.23
C LEU A 22 -5.73 0.82 -0.29
N SER A 23 -5.44 0.07 -1.36
CA SER A 23 -4.16 -0.60 -1.57
C SER A 23 -3.00 0.39 -1.61
N ASP A 24 -3.16 1.52 -2.30
CA ASP A 24 -2.15 2.57 -2.38
C ASP A 24 -1.75 3.09 -0.98
N GLU A 25 -2.72 3.32 -0.10
CA GLU A 25 -2.45 3.75 1.28
C GLU A 25 -1.74 2.68 2.11
N LEU A 26 -2.12 1.40 1.96
CA LEU A 26 -1.45 0.29 2.65
C LEU A 26 0.00 0.10 2.14
N ILE A 27 0.21 0.22 0.84
CA ILE A 27 1.53 0.13 0.21
C ILE A 27 2.45 1.26 0.67
N LYS A 28 1.94 2.50 0.78
CA LYS A 28 2.70 3.64 1.34
C LYS A 28 3.18 3.38 2.76
N LEU A 29 2.57 2.45 3.48
CA LEU A 29 2.91 2.04 4.84
C LEU A 29 3.86 0.82 4.88
N GLY A 30 4.30 0.31 3.73
CA GLY A 30 5.15 -0.88 3.65
C GLY A 30 4.38 -2.19 3.84
N VAL A 31 3.06 -2.20 3.65
CA VAL A 31 2.27 -3.44 3.65
C VAL A 31 2.37 -4.11 2.27
N GLN A 32 2.57 -5.42 2.23
CA GLN A 32 2.45 -6.20 1.00
C GLN A 32 0.96 -6.47 0.74
N VAL A 33 0.46 -5.99 -0.37
CA VAL A 33 -0.92 -6.15 -0.81
C VAL A 33 -0.98 -7.18 -1.93
N LEU A 34 -1.78 -8.23 -1.73
CA LEU A 34 -2.06 -9.24 -2.73
C LEU A 34 -3.52 -9.11 -3.15
N LEU A 35 -3.76 -8.63 -4.36
CA LEU A 35 -5.10 -8.45 -4.92
C LEU A 35 -5.61 -9.78 -5.48
N ARG A 36 -6.82 -10.16 -5.09
CA ARG A 36 -7.53 -11.37 -5.52
C ARG A 36 -8.78 -10.97 -6.31
N THR A 37 -8.72 -11.09 -7.64
CA THR A 37 -9.83 -10.72 -8.55
C THR A 37 -9.56 -11.15 -9.99
N GLN A 38 -10.60 -11.41 -10.79
CA GLN A 38 -10.47 -11.57 -12.26
C GLN A 38 -10.50 -10.24 -13.02
N ARG A 39 -10.61 -9.11 -12.33
CA ARG A 39 -10.60 -7.79 -12.96
C ARG A 39 -9.30 -7.49 -13.71
N ARG A 40 -9.45 -6.78 -14.82
CA ARG A 40 -8.35 -6.46 -15.75
C ARG A 40 -7.28 -5.61 -15.06
N LYS A 41 -6.01 -5.93 -15.34
CA LYS A 41 -4.82 -5.31 -14.72
C LYS A 41 -4.77 -3.79 -14.83
N PHE A 42 -5.31 -3.20 -15.91
CA PHE A 42 -5.28 -1.75 -16.12
C PHE A 42 -6.03 -0.97 -15.03
N LEU A 43 -7.01 -1.58 -14.35
CA LEU A 43 -7.74 -0.94 -13.24
C LEU A 43 -6.86 -0.72 -11.99
N PHE A 44 -5.72 -1.41 -11.92
CA PHE A 44 -4.75 -1.33 -10.84
C PHE A 44 -3.44 -0.66 -11.29
N SER A 45 -3.45 0.05 -12.43
CA SER A 45 -2.26 0.69 -12.99
C SER A 45 -1.64 1.74 -12.07
N CYS A 46 -2.41 2.33 -11.14
CA CYS A 46 -1.89 3.23 -10.12
C CYS A 46 -1.04 2.54 -9.04
N LEU A 47 -1.06 1.21 -8.96
CA LEU A 47 -0.35 0.41 -7.96
C LEU A 47 0.96 -0.17 -8.47
N GLN A 48 1.72 0.58 -9.28
CA GLN A 48 3.05 0.19 -9.74
C GLN A 48 4.05 0.22 -8.57
N SER A 49 3.98 -0.81 -7.73
CA SER A 49 4.78 -0.95 -6.53
C SER A 49 5.22 -2.40 -6.38
N PRO A 50 6.46 -2.66 -5.93
CA PRO A 50 6.91 -4.02 -5.65
C PRO A 50 6.24 -4.62 -4.40
N PHE A 51 5.40 -3.85 -3.70
CA PHE A 51 4.56 -4.30 -2.61
C PHE A 51 3.15 -4.70 -3.07
N CYS A 52 2.85 -4.64 -4.37
CA CYS A 52 1.55 -5.04 -4.92
C CYS A 52 1.71 -6.25 -5.84
N GLU A 53 0.88 -7.26 -5.64
CA GLU A 53 0.76 -8.41 -6.54
C GLU A 53 -0.71 -8.60 -6.94
N LEU A 54 -0.95 -9.00 -8.19
CA LEU A 54 -2.28 -9.31 -8.70
C LEU A 54 -2.38 -10.79 -9.00
N HIS A 55 -3.35 -11.47 -8.37
CA HIS A 55 -3.57 -12.89 -8.45
C HIS A 55 -5.02 -13.18 -8.86
N PRO A 56 -5.29 -13.77 -10.04
CA PRO A 56 -6.65 -14.04 -10.51
C PRO A 56 -7.46 -14.91 -9.55
N ALA A 57 -8.66 -14.46 -9.18
CA ALA A 57 -9.59 -15.13 -8.26
C ALA A 57 -11.01 -14.76 -8.62
N GLN A 58 -11.94 -15.71 -8.56
CA GLN A 58 -13.36 -15.40 -8.57
C GLN A 58 -14.03 -16.04 -7.36
N MET A 59 -14.59 -15.17 -6.53
CA MET A 59 -15.24 -15.51 -5.26
C MET A 59 -16.71 -15.10 -5.22
N ASP A 60 -17.13 -14.30 -6.20
CA ASP A 60 -18.49 -13.90 -6.52
C ASP A 60 -18.53 -13.43 -7.99
N PHE A 61 -19.67 -12.92 -8.43
CA PHE A 61 -19.79 -12.19 -9.71
C PHE A 61 -20.78 -11.01 -9.64
N GLY A 62 -21.49 -10.87 -8.51
CA GLY A 62 -22.56 -9.89 -8.33
C GLY A 62 -23.79 -10.19 -9.18
N VAL A 63 -24.15 -9.26 -10.06
CA VAL A 63 -25.34 -9.34 -10.92
C VAL A 63 -24.95 -9.34 -12.38
N LEU A 64 -25.47 -10.30 -13.14
CA LEU A 64 -25.34 -10.34 -14.60
C LEU A 64 -26.32 -9.35 -15.23
N HIS A 65 -25.88 -8.68 -16.29
CA HIS A 65 -26.65 -7.63 -16.96
C HIS A 65 -26.82 -7.97 -18.43
N LYS A 66 -27.96 -7.60 -18.99
CA LYS A 66 -28.23 -7.62 -20.44
C LYS A 66 -27.51 -6.45 -21.13
N GLU A 67 -27.54 -6.44 -22.46
CA GLU A 67 -26.92 -5.36 -23.27
C GLU A 67 -27.45 -3.95 -22.92
N ASP A 68 -28.71 -3.85 -22.49
CA ASP A 68 -29.38 -2.60 -22.10
C ASP A 68 -29.15 -2.22 -20.63
N LEU A 69 -28.26 -2.92 -19.93
CA LEU A 69 -27.89 -2.68 -18.52
C LEU A 69 -29.01 -2.95 -17.53
N LYS A 70 -30.04 -3.70 -17.94
CA LYS A 70 -31.01 -4.29 -17.02
C LYS A 70 -30.43 -5.57 -16.41
N SER A 71 -30.82 -5.83 -15.17
CA SER A 71 -30.44 -7.05 -14.47
C SER A 71 -31.01 -8.27 -15.19
N ASP A 72 -30.18 -9.26 -15.46
CA ASP A 72 -30.62 -10.56 -15.97
C ASP A 72 -30.88 -11.50 -14.79
N ILE A 73 -32.12 -11.46 -14.27
CA ILE A 73 -32.52 -12.21 -13.09
C ILE A 73 -32.36 -13.73 -13.31
N PRO A 74 -32.87 -14.33 -14.41
CA PRO A 74 -32.65 -15.76 -14.69
C PRO A 74 -31.18 -16.15 -14.80
N ALA A 75 -30.37 -15.42 -15.57
CA ALA A 75 -28.95 -15.73 -15.72
C ALA A 75 -28.18 -15.56 -14.40
N THR A 76 -28.53 -14.55 -13.60
CA THR A 76 -27.94 -14.35 -12.26
C THR A 76 -28.27 -15.51 -11.32
N ARG A 77 -29.51 -16.03 -11.35
CA ARG A 77 -29.89 -17.21 -10.56
C ARG A 77 -29.09 -18.44 -10.98
N GLU A 78 -29.02 -18.73 -12.27
CA GLU A 78 -28.29 -19.89 -12.79
C GLU A 78 -26.81 -19.83 -12.43
N ALA A 79 -26.17 -18.67 -12.62
CA ALA A 79 -24.78 -18.46 -12.24
C ALA A 79 -24.55 -18.58 -10.72
N LEU A 80 -25.51 -18.17 -9.88
CA LEU A 80 -25.43 -18.38 -8.42
C LEU A 80 -25.46 -19.86 -8.08
N LEU A 81 -26.38 -20.63 -8.67
CA LEU A 81 -26.47 -22.07 -8.46
C LEU A 81 -25.20 -22.79 -8.92
N GLU A 82 -24.65 -22.42 -10.08
CA GLU A 82 -23.40 -22.98 -10.59
C GLU A 82 -22.21 -22.67 -9.66
N LEU A 83 -22.09 -21.42 -9.21
CA LEU A 83 -21.03 -20.99 -8.29
C LEU A 83 -21.10 -21.79 -6.98
N PHE A 84 -22.30 -21.96 -6.42
CA PHE A 84 -22.48 -22.74 -5.20
C PHE A 84 -22.28 -24.25 -5.42
N GLY A 85 -22.53 -24.77 -6.62
CA GLY A 85 -22.17 -26.14 -7.01
C GLY A 85 -20.65 -26.39 -6.97
N LYS A 86 -19.84 -25.36 -7.19
CA LYS A 86 -18.36 -25.39 -7.14
C LYS A 86 -17.77 -24.88 -5.82
N ARG A 87 -18.62 -24.58 -4.82
CA ARG A 87 -18.22 -23.93 -3.56
C ARG A 87 -17.04 -24.61 -2.85
N ASN A 88 -17.11 -25.93 -2.69
CA ASN A 88 -16.08 -26.68 -1.94
C ASN A 88 -14.71 -26.59 -2.62
N GLU A 89 -14.65 -26.76 -3.94
CA GLU A 89 -13.43 -26.64 -4.73
C GLU A 89 -12.83 -25.23 -4.62
N ILE A 90 -13.66 -24.19 -4.77
CA ILE A 90 -13.24 -22.78 -4.67
C ILE A 90 -12.68 -22.50 -3.28
N VAL A 91 -13.39 -22.92 -2.22
CA VAL A 91 -13.00 -22.70 -0.83
C VAL A 91 -11.69 -23.42 -0.52
N GLU A 92 -11.54 -24.69 -0.90
CA GLU A 92 -10.31 -25.46 -0.68
C GLU A 92 -9.10 -24.81 -1.36
N ARG A 93 -9.26 -24.39 -2.62
CA ARG A 93 -8.23 -23.67 -3.37
C ARG A 93 -7.79 -22.40 -2.62
N GLU A 94 -8.74 -21.59 -2.15
CA GLU A 94 -8.42 -20.36 -1.44
C GLU A 94 -7.80 -20.61 -0.05
N VAL A 95 -8.23 -21.65 0.67
CA VAL A 95 -7.61 -22.02 1.96
C VAL A 95 -6.12 -22.31 1.76
N ASN A 96 -5.80 -23.11 0.74
CA ASN A 96 -4.41 -23.44 0.40
C ASN A 96 -3.65 -22.19 -0.04
N TRP A 97 -4.26 -21.34 -0.88
CA TRP A 97 -3.64 -20.10 -1.34
C TRP A 97 -3.32 -19.15 -0.17
N LEU A 98 -4.26 -18.92 0.75
CA LEU A 98 -4.08 -18.05 1.93
C LEU A 98 -2.96 -18.55 2.86
N ARG A 99 -2.84 -19.87 3.03
CA ARG A 99 -1.78 -20.49 3.86
C ARG A 99 -0.41 -20.38 3.18
N ASN A 100 -0.33 -20.74 1.89
CA ASN A 100 0.92 -20.72 1.13
C ASN A 100 1.49 -19.30 0.98
N HIS A 101 0.62 -18.29 0.87
CA HIS A 101 1.03 -16.89 0.83
C HIS A 101 1.20 -16.28 2.22
N ALA A 102 1.10 -17.06 3.30
CA ALA A 102 1.27 -16.60 4.67
C ALA A 102 0.51 -15.30 4.98
N ILE A 103 -0.75 -15.21 4.52
CA ILE A 103 -1.57 -14.00 4.68
C ILE A 103 -1.82 -13.73 6.17
N ASP A 104 -1.68 -12.48 6.59
CA ASP A 104 -1.88 -12.04 7.98
C ASP A 104 -3.31 -11.54 8.23
N LEU A 105 -3.91 -10.89 7.23
CA LEU A 105 -5.27 -10.34 7.23
C LEU A 105 -5.87 -10.42 5.82
N VAL A 106 -7.16 -10.73 5.77
CA VAL A 106 -7.97 -10.62 4.55
C VAL A 106 -8.89 -9.40 4.63
N ILE A 107 -8.96 -8.62 3.57
CA ILE A 107 -9.96 -7.56 3.38
C ILE A 107 -10.85 -7.97 2.22
N ALA A 108 -12.15 -8.10 2.47
CA ALA A 108 -13.13 -8.48 1.48
C ALA A 108 -13.97 -7.27 1.07
N ASP A 109 -13.89 -6.90 -0.20
CA ASP A 109 -14.82 -5.98 -0.86
C ASP A 109 -16.11 -6.72 -1.25
N ILE A 110 -16.70 -7.37 -0.24
CA ILE A 110 -17.90 -8.20 -0.18
C ILE A 110 -18.04 -9.46 -1.07
N PRO A 111 -17.02 -10.10 -1.68
CA PRO A 111 -17.24 -11.46 -2.16
C PRO A 111 -17.56 -12.37 -0.97
N PHE A 112 -18.59 -13.22 -1.09
CA PHE A 112 -19.10 -13.97 0.07
C PHE A 112 -18.36 -15.28 0.34
N LEU A 113 -17.86 -15.98 -0.68
CA LEU A 113 -17.19 -17.29 -0.49
C LEU A 113 -15.85 -17.18 0.26
N VAL A 114 -15.19 -16.02 0.23
CA VAL A 114 -13.91 -15.83 0.96
C VAL A 114 -14.09 -15.86 2.48
N MET A 115 -15.29 -15.55 2.98
CA MET A 115 -15.60 -15.59 4.42
C MET A 115 -15.41 -17.01 4.99
N GLU A 116 -15.85 -18.01 4.24
CA GLU A 116 -15.68 -19.41 4.60
C GLU A 116 -14.23 -19.87 4.47
N ALA A 117 -13.56 -19.52 3.37
CA ALA A 117 -12.15 -19.85 3.18
C ALA A 117 -11.27 -19.30 4.33
N CYS A 118 -11.56 -18.09 4.81
CA CYS A 118 -10.85 -17.51 5.96
C CYS A 118 -11.11 -18.25 7.27
N SER A 119 -12.34 -18.73 7.48
CA SER A 119 -12.69 -19.55 8.64
C SER A 119 -11.86 -20.84 8.70
N TYR A 120 -11.78 -21.58 7.59
CA TYR A 120 -10.94 -22.78 7.50
C TYR A 120 -9.44 -22.49 7.54
N ALA A 121 -9.00 -21.39 6.92
CA ALA A 121 -7.61 -20.96 6.94
C ALA A 121 -7.18 -20.33 8.29
N LYS A 122 -8.12 -20.12 9.22
CA LYS A 122 -7.95 -19.40 10.49
C LYS A 122 -7.30 -18.03 10.29
N LYS A 123 -7.77 -17.31 9.27
CA LYS A 123 -7.30 -15.95 8.94
C LYS A 123 -8.34 -14.93 9.35
N PRO A 124 -7.93 -13.84 9.99
CA PRO A 124 -8.86 -12.76 10.27
C PRO A 124 -9.31 -12.14 8.94
N ILE A 125 -10.60 -11.79 8.88
CA ILE A 125 -11.23 -11.23 7.69
C ILE A 125 -12.10 -10.03 8.03
N PHE A 126 -11.80 -8.91 7.39
CA PHE A 126 -12.59 -7.68 7.49
C PHE A 126 -13.37 -7.44 6.20
N ALA A 127 -14.63 -7.03 6.31
CA ALA A 127 -15.43 -6.63 5.16
C ALA A 127 -15.42 -5.10 5.01
N ILE A 128 -15.47 -4.62 3.76
CA ILE A 128 -15.61 -3.19 3.45
C ILE A 128 -16.53 -3.02 2.24
N SER A 129 -17.58 -2.18 2.35
CA SER A 129 -18.45 -1.83 1.21
C SER A 129 -19.45 -0.72 1.59
N ASN A 130 -20.25 -0.28 0.62
CA ASN A 130 -21.43 0.57 0.80
C ASN A 130 -22.77 -0.21 0.73
N PHE A 131 -22.74 -1.44 0.20
CA PHE A 131 -23.86 -2.38 0.21
C PHE A 131 -23.35 -3.82 0.40
N ASP A 132 -24.23 -4.80 0.59
CA ASP A 132 -23.90 -6.22 0.55
C ASP A 132 -24.78 -7.00 -0.44
N TRP A 133 -24.33 -8.18 -0.87
CA TRP A 133 -25.04 -8.94 -1.90
C TRP A 133 -26.41 -9.45 -1.46
N VAL A 134 -26.65 -9.64 -0.16
CA VAL A 134 -27.98 -10.03 0.34
C VAL A 134 -28.99 -8.91 0.07
N TYR A 135 -28.59 -7.64 0.27
CA TYR A 135 -29.45 -6.49 -0.03
C TYR A 135 -29.87 -6.46 -1.50
N ILE A 136 -28.92 -6.72 -2.41
CA ILE A 136 -29.18 -6.73 -3.85
C ILE A 136 -30.07 -7.92 -4.23
N TYR A 137 -29.67 -9.14 -3.82
CA TYR A 137 -30.37 -10.36 -4.19
C TYR A 137 -31.78 -10.46 -3.60
N GLN A 138 -32.01 -10.00 -2.36
CA GLN A 138 -33.37 -9.96 -1.79
C GLN A 138 -34.33 -9.09 -2.61
N HIS A 139 -33.84 -8.00 -3.21
CA HIS A 139 -34.67 -7.16 -4.07
C HIS A 139 -34.90 -7.79 -5.44
N LEU A 140 -33.83 -8.29 -6.08
CA LEU A 140 -33.92 -8.86 -7.43
C LEU A 140 -34.76 -10.13 -7.46
N PHE A 141 -34.69 -10.95 -6.41
CA PHE A 141 -35.39 -12.23 -6.33
C PHE A 141 -36.62 -12.19 -5.41
N LYS A 142 -37.20 -11.02 -5.18
CA LYS A 142 -38.37 -10.85 -4.28
C LYS A 142 -39.57 -11.74 -4.66
N ASP A 143 -39.68 -12.09 -5.93
CA ASP A 143 -40.75 -12.91 -6.51
C ASP A 143 -40.33 -14.39 -6.72
N GLU A 144 -39.16 -14.81 -6.23
CA GLU A 144 -38.59 -16.15 -6.40
C GLU A 144 -38.23 -16.80 -5.05
N PRO A 145 -39.22 -17.18 -4.22
CA PRO A 145 -38.97 -17.70 -2.86
C PRO A 145 -38.05 -18.93 -2.82
N GLN A 146 -37.98 -19.71 -3.90
CA GLN A 146 -37.11 -20.88 -4.03
C GLN A 146 -35.61 -20.57 -3.89
N ILE A 147 -35.17 -19.33 -4.15
CA ILE A 147 -33.74 -18.96 -4.05
C ILE A 147 -33.36 -18.44 -2.66
N TYR A 148 -34.34 -18.17 -1.79
CA TYR A 148 -34.09 -17.64 -0.45
C TYR A 148 -33.17 -18.49 0.43
N PRO A 149 -33.18 -19.84 0.37
CA PRO A 149 -32.19 -20.65 1.08
C PRO A 149 -30.73 -20.33 0.69
N LEU A 150 -30.48 -20.05 -0.60
CA LEU A 150 -29.17 -19.66 -1.09
C LEU A 150 -28.80 -18.24 -0.62
N ILE A 151 -29.74 -17.30 -0.67
CA ILE A 151 -29.54 -15.94 -0.13
C ILE A 151 -29.25 -15.97 1.38
N ASN A 152 -29.97 -16.81 2.14
CA ASN A 152 -29.73 -17.02 3.57
C ASN A 152 -28.34 -17.64 3.82
N THR A 153 -27.88 -18.52 2.94
CA THR A 153 -26.51 -19.03 2.99
C THR A 153 -25.48 -17.91 2.84
N ILE A 154 -25.68 -17.00 1.87
CA ILE A 154 -24.81 -15.81 1.69
C ILE A 154 -24.83 -14.94 2.94
N TYR A 155 -26.01 -14.69 3.53
CA TYR A 155 -26.15 -13.96 4.79
C TYR A 155 -25.34 -14.61 5.92
N SER A 156 -25.46 -15.93 6.08
CA SER A 156 -24.70 -16.70 7.07
C SER A 156 -23.20 -16.60 6.84
N LEU A 157 -22.72 -16.71 5.60
CA LEU A 157 -21.30 -16.54 5.26
C LEU A 157 -20.77 -15.18 5.72
N TYR A 158 -21.52 -14.10 5.47
CA TYR A 158 -21.12 -12.77 5.91
C TYR A 158 -21.02 -12.62 7.43
N GLN A 159 -21.71 -13.45 8.23
CA GLN A 159 -21.58 -13.40 9.70
C GLN A 159 -20.19 -13.84 10.20
N HIS A 160 -19.36 -14.44 9.35
CA HIS A 160 -17.99 -14.84 9.69
C HIS A 160 -16.98 -13.67 9.63
N SER A 161 -17.40 -12.45 9.28
CA SER A 161 -16.50 -11.28 9.29
C SER A 161 -16.13 -10.85 10.72
N ASP A 162 -14.85 -10.62 10.99
CA ASP A 162 -14.37 -10.15 12.30
C ASP A 162 -14.64 -8.65 12.53
N MET A 163 -14.66 -7.87 11.45
CA MET A 163 -14.91 -6.43 11.48
C MET A 163 -15.49 -5.97 10.14
N VAL A 164 -16.34 -4.94 10.17
CA VAL A 164 -16.97 -4.41 8.96
C VAL A 164 -16.84 -2.90 8.89
N PHE A 165 -16.40 -2.39 7.74
CA PHE A 165 -16.24 -0.98 7.44
C PHE A 165 -17.26 -0.56 6.41
N ARG A 166 -18.18 0.33 6.80
CA ARG A 166 -19.21 0.83 5.92
C ARG A 166 -18.81 2.19 5.34
N LEU A 167 -18.59 2.18 4.03
CA LEU A 167 -18.28 3.35 3.22
C LEU A 167 -19.49 4.31 3.13
N PRO A 168 -19.30 5.59 2.78
CA PRO A 168 -20.39 6.50 2.42
C PRO A 168 -21.27 5.98 1.28
N PHE A 169 -22.32 6.73 0.94
CA PHE A 169 -23.29 6.31 -0.09
C PHE A 169 -23.91 4.94 0.23
N SER A 170 -24.26 4.77 1.51
CA SER A 170 -24.76 3.55 2.13
C SER A 170 -25.83 3.85 3.18
N THR A 171 -26.61 2.85 3.55
CA THR A 171 -27.52 2.89 4.70
C THR A 171 -27.31 1.65 5.59
N PRO A 172 -27.89 1.56 6.79
CA PRO A 172 -27.85 0.30 7.55
C PRO A 172 -28.54 -0.83 6.80
N ARG A 173 -29.60 -0.51 6.03
CA ARG A 173 -30.35 -1.46 5.23
C ARG A 173 -29.57 -2.01 4.04
N SER A 174 -28.72 -1.19 3.41
CA SER A 174 -27.89 -1.66 2.29
C SER A 174 -26.78 -2.61 2.74
N MET A 175 -26.42 -2.58 4.02
CA MET A 175 -25.44 -3.44 4.68
C MET A 175 -26.14 -4.35 5.71
N LEU A 176 -27.32 -4.88 5.40
CA LEU A 176 -28.14 -5.65 6.36
C LEU A 176 -27.42 -6.87 6.93
N SER A 177 -26.48 -7.44 6.17
CA SER A 177 -25.67 -8.58 6.61
C SER A 177 -24.68 -8.19 7.72
N PHE A 178 -24.49 -6.89 7.94
CA PHE A 178 -23.48 -6.33 8.82
C PHE A 178 -24.06 -5.25 9.76
N PRO A 179 -24.95 -5.62 10.71
CA PRO A 179 -25.61 -4.64 11.58
C PRO A 179 -24.63 -3.85 12.45
N LYS A 180 -23.47 -4.44 12.77
CA LYS A 180 -22.39 -3.82 13.55
C LYS A 180 -21.23 -3.38 12.64
N SER A 181 -21.45 -2.35 11.83
CA SER A 181 -20.43 -1.76 10.95
C SER A 181 -19.85 -0.46 11.50
N ILE A 182 -18.54 -0.26 11.35
CA ILE A 182 -17.85 1.01 11.59
C ILE A 182 -18.06 1.91 10.36
N LYS A 183 -18.69 3.08 10.55
CA LYS A 183 -18.80 4.09 9.48
C LYS A 183 -17.42 4.66 9.18
N THR A 184 -17.09 4.78 7.90
CA THR A 184 -15.82 5.37 7.46
C THR A 184 -16.04 6.61 6.59
N GLY A 185 -14.94 7.28 6.25
CA GLY A 185 -14.93 8.34 5.26
C GLY A 185 -14.95 7.83 3.82
N LEU A 186 -14.92 8.78 2.87
CA LEU A 186 -14.92 8.51 1.44
C LEU A 186 -13.63 7.80 1.02
N LEU A 187 -13.77 6.68 0.30
CA LEU A 187 -12.66 5.93 -0.28
C LEU A 187 -12.70 6.11 -1.80
N ALA A 188 -11.75 6.86 -2.36
CA ALA A 188 -11.73 7.20 -3.78
C ALA A 188 -10.30 7.26 -4.30
N ARG A 189 -10.05 6.92 -5.57
CA ARG A 189 -8.70 7.04 -6.14
C ARG A 189 -8.24 8.51 -6.10
N ARG A 190 -6.96 8.72 -5.86
CA ARG A 190 -6.33 10.04 -5.80
C ARG A 190 -4.92 9.93 -6.39
N LYS A 191 -4.46 11.00 -7.04
CA LYS A 191 -3.06 11.16 -7.44
C LYS A 191 -2.41 12.29 -6.65
N GLU A 192 -1.09 12.23 -6.54
CA GLU A 192 -0.27 13.35 -6.04
C GLU A 192 -0.26 14.50 -7.06
N THR A 193 -0.19 14.15 -8.35
CA THR A 193 -0.25 15.07 -9.48
C THR A 193 -1.23 14.53 -10.52
N TYR A 194 -2.08 15.40 -11.05
CA TYR A 194 -3.01 15.07 -12.13
C TYR A 194 -2.44 15.55 -13.47
N GLU A 195 -2.70 14.80 -14.52
CA GLU A 195 -2.36 15.23 -15.89
C GLU A 195 -3.25 16.42 -16.28
N ASP A 196 -2.66 17.42 -16.95
CA ASP A 196 -3.43 18.50 -17.55
C ASP A 196 -4.10 18.00 -18.83
N ILE A 197 -5.40 17.68 -18.71
CA ILE A 197 -6.19 17.19 -19.84
C ILE A 197 -6.37 18.23 -20.94
N ARG A 198 -6.25 19.53 -20.65
CA ARG A 198 -6.38 20.58 -21.67
C ARG A 198 -5.22 20.50 -22.64
N THR A 199 -3.99 20.48 -22.11
CA THR A 199 -2.78 20.30 -22.91
C THR A 199 -2.78 18.94 -23.62
N LYS A 200 -3.15 17.86 -22.92
CA LYS A 200 -3.17 16.49 -23.48
C LYS A 200 -4.06 16.35 -24.71
N TYR A 201 -5.19 17.07 -24.73
CA TYR A 201 -6.21 16.96 -25.77
C TYR A 201 -6.35 18.22 -26.63
N ASN A 202 -5.39 19.16 -26.55
CA ASN A 202 -5.39 20.43 -27.28
C ASN A 202 -6.69 21.22 -27.12
N ILE A 203 -7.17 21.36 -25.88
CA ILE A 203 -8.37 22.13 -25.55
C ILE A 203 -7.94 23.54 -25.12
N ASP A 204 -8.48 24.55 -25.81
CA ASP A 204 -8.19 25.95 -25.52
C ASP A 204 -8.52 26.34 -24.08
N ASP A 205 -7.78 27.30 -23.55
CA ASP A 205 -8.00 27.81 -22.20
C ASP A 205 -9.40 28.44 -22.07
N GLY A 206 -10.04 28.24 -20.91
CA GLY A 206 -11.41 28.69 -20.65
C GLY A 206 -12.53 27.89 -21.35
N THR A 207 -12.23 27.01 -22.31
CA THR A 207 -13.25 26.15 -22.96
C THR A 207 -13.86 25.18 -21.94
N PRO A 208 -15.19 25.14 -21.76
CA PRO A 208 -15.85 24.18 -20.85
C PRO A 208 -15.63 22.72 -21.27
N ILE A 209 -15.42 21.83 -20.31
CA ILE A 209 -15.20 20.40 -20.55
C ILE A 209 -16.28 19.57 -19.85
N LEU A 210 -17.01 18.77 -20.62
CA LEU A 210 -17.97 17.78 -20.13
C LEU A 210 -17.38 16.38 -20.24
N ALA A 211 -17.18 15.71 -19.10
CA ALA A 211 -16.82 14.30 -19.06
C ALA A 211 -18.09 13.44 -19.08
N CYS A 212 -18.21 12.53 -20.05
CA CYS A 212 -19.35 11.63 -20.18
C CYS A 212 -18.90 10.18 -19.99
N SER A 213 -19.25 9.59 -18.84
CA SER A 213 -18.79 8.26 -18.44
C SER A 213 -19.94 7.38 -17.94
N PHE A 214 -20.17 6.26 -18.62
CA PHE A 214 -21.16 5.25 -18.24
C PHE A 214 -20.51 3.89 -17.88
N GLY A 215 -19.23 3.89 -17.49
CA GLY A 215 -18.56 2.69 -16.98
C GLY A 215 -18.14 1.67 -18.05
N GLY A 216 -17.77 2.12 -19.25
CA GLY A 216 -17.21 1.27 -20.32
C GLY A 216 -18.25 0.65 -21.27
N GLN A 217 -19.53 0.95 -21.07
CA GLN A 217 -20.64 0.50 -21.90
C GLN A 217 -21.05 1.61 -22.89
N PRO A 218 -21.20 1.30 -24.19
CA PRO A 218 -21.57 2.28 -25.21
C PRO A 218 -22.94 2.89 -24.89
N GLY A 219 -23.04 4.21 -25.05
CA GLY A 219 -24.12 5.07 -24.55
C GLY A 219 -25.46 4.93 -25.25
N LYS A 220 -25.97 3.71 -25.47
CA LYS A 220 -27.33 3.47 -25.99
C LYS A 220 -28.44 4.04 -25.10
N SER A 221 -28.11 4.49 -23.89
CA SER A 221 -29.06 5.08 -22.94
C SER A 221 -29.20 6.61 -23.02
N ILE A 222 -28.41 7.33 -23.83
CA ILE A 222 -28.51 8.80 -23.93
C ILE A 222 -28.47 9.29 -25.38
N ASP A 223 -29.18 10.37 -25.67
CA ASP A 223 -29.09 11.09 -26.95
C ASP A 223 -27.80 11.91 -27.01
N PHE A 224 -26.71 11.19 -27.22
CA PHE A 224 -25.34 11.71 -27.30
C PHE A 224 -25.18 12.78 -28.40
N PRO A 225 -25.76 12.63 -29.61
CA PRO A 225 -25.72 13.68 -30.63
C PRO A 225 -26.32 15.01 -30.18
N SER A 226 -27.50 14.98 -29.55
CA SER A 226 -28.12 16.21 -29.05
C SER A 226 -27.36 16.80 -27.86
N LEU A 227 -26.76 15.98 -27.00
CA LEU A 227 -25.90 16.44 -25.90
C LEU A 227 -24.68 17.21 -26.44
N CYS A 228 -23.97 16.66 -27.42
CA CYS A 228 -22.81 17.34 -28.05
C CYS A 228 -23.20 18.68 -28.68
N LYS A 229 -24.35 18.76 -29.36
CA LYS A 229 -24.85 20.02 -29.95
C LYS A 229 -25.34 21.03 -28.91
N ALA A 230 -25.82 20.56 -27.76
CA ALA A 230 -26.34 21.41 -26.69
C ALA A 230 -25.23 22.01 -25.82
N PHE A 231 -24.09 21.32 -25.67
CA PHE A 231 -22.99 21.74 -24.83
C PHE A 231 -21.99 22.63 -25.60
N GLU A 232 -21.88 23.89 -25.17
CA GLU A 232 -20.96 24.89 -25.74
C GLU A 232 -19.54 24.72 -25.16
N GLY A 233 -18.88 23.63 -25.56
CA GLY A 233 -17.55 23.25 -25.09
C GLY A 233 -17.15 21.88 -25.63
N VAL A 234 -16.16 21.24 -25.01
CA VAL A 234 -15.65 19.92 -25.39
C VAL A 234 -16.34 18.82 -24.59
N VAL A 235 -16.82 17.77 -25.26
CA VAL A 235 -17.33 16.54 -24.66
C VAL A 235 -16.26 15.45 -24.76
N ILE A 236 -15.87 14.85 -23.63
CA ILE A 236 -14.93 13.72 -23.58
C ILE A 236 -15.70 12.45 -23.20
N SER A 237 -15.62 11.39 -24.03
CA SER A 237 -16.31 10.11 -23.77
C SER A 237 -15.55 8.90 -24.34
N THR A 238 -16.02 7.69 -24.03
CA THR A 238 -15.56 6.45 -24.70
C THR A 238 -16.45 6.02 -25.87
N ASN A 239 -17.42 6.86 -26.26
CA ASN A 239 -18.38 6.52 -27.31
C ASN A 239 -17.71 6.61 -28.68
N GLN A 240 -17.50 5.48 -29.33
CA GLN A 240 -16.92 5.40 -30.68
C GLN A 240 -17.97 5.48 -31.79
N GLU A 241 -19.26 5.32 -31.46
CA GLU A 241 -20.36 5.23 -32.43
C GLU A 241 -20.76 6.60 -33.01
N TYR A 242 -20.29 7.68 -32.39
CA TYR A 242 -20.60 9.04 -32.80
C TYR A 242 -19.34 9.90 -32.77
N GLN A 243 -19.18 10.74 -33.78
CA GLN A 243 -18.16 11.78 -33.83
C GLN A 243 -18.86 13.12 -34.08
N ALA A 244 -18.56 14.10 -33.23
CA ALA A 244 -18.92 15.51 -33.42
C ALA A 244 -17.67 16.36 -33.37
N SER A 245 -17.74 17.58 -33.94
CA SER A 245 -16.61 18.52 -33.96
C SER A 245 -16.11 18.89 -32.57
N ASN A 246 -16.96 18.83 -31.55
CA ASN A 246 -16.61 19.11 -30.16
C ASN A 246 -16.47 17.86 -29.29
N HIS A 247 -16.34 16.67 -29.88
CA HIS A 247 -16.25 15.41 -29.14
C HIS A 247 -14.86 14.78 -29.26
N ILE A 248 -14.28 14.46 -28.11
CA ILE A 248 -13.01 13.75 -27.99
C ILE A 248 -13.30 12.33 -27.48
N CYS A 249 -13.12 11.35 -28.37
CA CYS A 249 -13.24 9.94 -28.02
C CYS A 249 -11.92 9.42 -27.43
N VAL A 250 -11.95 8.93 -26.19
CA VAL A 250 -10.80 8.32 -25.50
C VAL A 250 -10.95 6.80 -25.40
N SER A 251 -9.84 6.11 -25.14
CA SER A 251 -9.83 4.66 -24.94
C SER A 251 -10.61 4.27 -23.67
N LYS A 252 -11.18 3.06 -23.66
CA LYS A 252 -11.78 2.45 -22.45
C LYS A 252 -10.76 2.20 -21.34
N GLU A 253 -9.48 2.14 -21.69
CA GLU A 253 -8.36 1.93 -20.75
C GLU A 253 -7.78 3.26 -20.23
N THR A 254 -8.24 4.40 -20.75
CA THR A 254 -7.82 5.71 -20.28
C THR A 254 -8.13 5.87 -18.79
N ASP A 255 -7.19 6.42 -18.03
CA ASP A 255 -7.45 6.73 -16.63
C ASP A 255 -8.41 7.92 -16.51
N TRP A 256 -9.66 7.59 -16.19
CA TRP A 256 -10.74 8.56 -16.05
C TRP A 256 -10.57 9.53 -14.88
N LEU A 257 -9.65 9.27 -13.94
CA LEU A 257 -9.47 10.14 -12.80
C LEU A 257 -8.99 11.55 -13.19
N ASP A 258 -8.05 11.66 -14.14
CA ASP A 258 -7.57 12.95 -14.64
C ASP A 258 -8.66 13.69 -15.43
N ILE A 259 -9.46 12.95 -16.21
CA ILE A 259 -10.60 13.51 -16.96
C ILE A 259 -11.63 14.08 -16.00
N ILE A 260 -12.04 13.32 -14.97
CA ILE A 260 -12.98 13.81 -13.96
C ILE A 260 -12.39 15.02 -13.24
N HIS A 261 -11.12 14.98 -12.83
CA HIS A 261 -10.43 16.08 -12.16
C HIS A 261 -10.36 17.36 -13.02
N GLY A 262 -10.07 17.24 -14.32
CA GLY A 262 -9.95 18.39 -15.22
C GLY A 262 -11.25 18.87 -15.86
N SER A 263 -12.33 18.08 -15.80
CA SER A 263 -13.64 18.45 -16.37
C SER A 263 -14.41 19.48 -15.53
N ASP A 264 -15.32 20.22 -16.14
CA ASP A 264 -16.24 21.16 -15.49
C ASP A 264 -17.58 20.53 -15.11
N LEU A 265 -17.98 19.47 -15.81
CA LEU A 265 -19.21 18.74 -15.58
C LEU A 265 -19.02 17.24 -15.84
N LEU A 266 -19.54 16.39 -14.95
CA LEU A 266 -19.64 14.96 -15.16
C LEU A 266 -21.06 14.54 -15.50
N VAL A 267 -21.25 13.88 -16.64
CA VAL A 267 -22.48 13.17 -17.03
C VAL A 267 -22.27 11.67 -16.85
N THR A 268 -23.11 11.01 -16.05
CA THR A 268 -22.88 9.60 -15.68
C THR A 268 -24.14 8.83 -15.25
N LYS A 269 -23.96 7.55 -14.91
CA LYS A 269 -24.92 6.75 -14.15
C LYS A 269 -24.49 6.67 -12.67
N PRO A 270 -25.41 6.45 -11.73
CA PRO A 270 -25.03 6.22 -10.34
C PRO A 270 -24.02 5.08 -10.20
N GLY A 271 -22.97 5.33 -9.42
CA GLY A 271 -21.94 4.36 -9.09
C GLY A 271 -21.02 4.89 -7.99
N TYR A 272 -20.71 4.06 -6.99
CA TYR A 272 -19.95 4.48 -5.81
C TYR A 272 -18.67 5.23 -6.19
N SER A 273 -17.78 4.61 -6.97
CA SER A 273 -16.45 5.18 -7.26
C SER A 273 -16.53 6.41 -8.15
N THR A 274 -17.49 6.46 -9.07
CA THR A 274 -17.71 7.64 -9.92
C THR A 274 -18.21 8.83 -9.09
N PHE A 275 -19.20 8.62 -8.21
CA PHE A 275 -19.66 9.65 -7.27
C PHE A 275 -18.55 10.04 -6.30
N ALA A 276 -17.78 9.08 -5.78
CA ALA A 276 -16.69 9.35 -4.86
C ALA A 276 -15.59 10.19 -5.53
N GLU A 277 -15.22 9.88 -6.77
CA GLU A 277 -14.22 10.62 -7.54
C GLU A 277 -14.69 12.02 -7.94
N ALA A 278 -15.94 12.18 -8.34
CA ALA A 278 -16.50 13.49 -8.68
C ALA A 278 -16.66 14.40 -7.45
N THR A 279 -17.23 13.86 -6.37
CA THR A 279 -17.53 14.65 -5.17
C THR A 279 -16.27 15.07 -4.41
N GLN A 280 -15.20 14.27 -4.42
CA GLN A 280 -13.91 14.68 -3.81
C GLN A 280 -13.28 15.89 -4.53
N PHE A 281 -13.56 16.06 -5.82
CA PHE A 281 -13.08 17.18 -6.64
C PHE A 281 -14.12 18.31 -6.76
N ASN A 282 -15.24 18.20 -6.04
CA ASN A 282 -16.36 19.13 -6.09
C ASN A 282 -16.90 19.36 -7.52
N LYS A 283 -16.98 18.30 -8.33
CA LYS A 283 -17.49 18.38 -9.70
C LYS A 283 -19.02 18.33 -9.74
N PRO A 284 -19.69 19.25 -10.47
CA PRO A 284 -21.09 19.09 -10.81
C PRO A 284 -21.38 17.73 -11.45
N ILE A 285 -22.47 17.08 -11.03
CA ILE A 285 -22.85 15.74 -11.49
C ILE A 285 -24.25 15.78 -12.09
N LEU A 286 -24.35 15.50 -13.38
CA LEU A 286 -25.60 15.18 -14.04
C LEU A 286 -25.71 13.65 -14.16
N TYR A 287 -26.67 13.03 -13.48
CA TYR A 287 -26.77 11.56 -13.43
C TYR A 287 -28.13 11.03 -13.88
N SER A 288 -28.12 9.86 -14.53
CA SER A 288 -29.33 9.16 -14.95
C SER A 288 -29.56 7.92 -14.09
N PRO A 289 -30.57 7.92 -13.19
CA PRO A 289 -30.93 6.73 -12.41
C PRO A 289 -31.49 5.61 -13.29
N ARG A 290 -31.20 4.37 -12.92
CA ARG A 290 -31.87 3.15 -13.39
C ARG A 290 -32.91 2.77 -12.34
N GLU A 291 -34.19 2.80 -12.71
CA GLU A 291 -35.31 2.64 -11.76
C GLU A 291 -35.29 1.30 -10.98
N GLU A 292 -34.64 0.26 -11.52
CA GLU A 292 -34.75 -1.11 -11.00
C GLU A 292 -33.51 -1.62 -10.25
N TYR A 293 -32.42 -0.84 -10.13
CA TYR A 293 -31.20 -1.35 -9.48
C TYR A 293 -31.07 -0.89 -8.01
N PRO A 294 -31.06 -1.82 -7.01
CA PRO A 294 -31.22 -1.46 -5.60
C PRO A 294 -30.09 -0.59 -5.02
N GLU A 295 -28.87 -0.76 -5.55
CA GLU A 295 -27.70 0.01 -5.12
C GLU A 295 -27.92 1.51 -5.41
N GLU A 296 -28.51 1.86 -6.56
CA GLU A 296 -28.59 3.25 -7.00
C GLU A 296 -29.44 4.11 -6.09
N LYS A 297 -30.53 3.56 -5.56
CA LYS A 297 -31.36 4.23 -4.57
C LYS A 297 -30.51 4.71 -3.39
N VAL A 298 -29.65 3.83 -2.88
CA VAL A 298 -28.79 4.11 -1.73
C VAL A 298 -27.67 5.10 -2.08
N LEU A 299 -27.11 4.99 -3.29
CA LEU A 299 -26.10 5.93 -3.79
C LEU A 299 -26.68 7.35 -3.91
N ILE A 300 -27.87 7.48 -4.50
CA ILE A 300 -28.56 8.75 -4.72
C ILE A 300 -28.97 9.36 -3.37
N ASP A 301 -29.53 8.57 -2.46
CA ASP A 301 -29.87 9.00 -1.10
C ASP A 301 -28.62 9.51 -0.36
N GLY A 302 -27.50 8.79 -0.49
CA GLY A 302 -26.23 9.19 0.08
C GLY A 302 -25.63 10.47 -0.52
N LEU A 303 -26.02 10.83 -1.75
CA LEU A 303 -25.60 12.05 -2.44
C LEU A 303 -26.50 13.25 -2.09
N LYS A 304 -27.58 13.07 -1.29
CA LYS A 304 -28.57 14.12 -0.99
C LYS A 304 -27.96 15.43 -0.49
N SER A 305 -26.91 15.37 0.34
CA SER A 305 -26.20 16.54 0.87
C SER A 305 -25.20 17.19 -0.09
N TYR A 306 -24.93 16.58 -1.25
CA TYR A 306 -24.07 17.17 -2.27
C TYR A 306 -24.84 18.19 -3.11
N PRO A 307 -24.48 19.48 -3.12
CA PRO A 307 -25.30 20.53 -3.73
C PRO A 307 -25.25 20.55 -5.26
N ALA A 308 -24.09 20.23 -5.86
CA ALA A 308 -23.87 20.33 -7.30
C ALA A 308 -24.27 19.04 -8.03
N LYS A 309 -25.56 18.69 -7.97
CA LYS A 309 -26.09 17.50 -8.64
C LYS A 309 -27.46 17.73 -9.27
N LEU A 310 -27.73 17.07 -10.38
CA LEU A 310 -29.03 17.04 -11.03
C LEU A 310 -29.29 15.64 -11.60
N ALA A 311 -30.50 15.12 -11.41
CA ALA A 311 -30.94 13.89 -12.04
C ALA A 311 -31.56 14.20 -13.41
N PHE A 312 -31.39 13.32 -14.40
CA PHE A 312 -32.08 13.41 -15.68
C PHE A 312 -32.63 12.06 -16.14
N CYS A 313 -33.69 12.11 -16.95
CA CYS A 313 -34.27 10.92 -17.57
C CYS A 313 -33.41 10.45 -18.74
N SER A 314 -33.14 9.15 -18.84
CA SER A 314 -32.41 8.56 -19.97
C SER A 314 -33.09 8.82 -21.31
N ASP A 315 -34.41 9.06 -21.32
CA ASP A 315 -35.20 9.40 -22.51
C ASP A 315 -35.15 10.89 -22.88
N THR A 316 -34.27 11.68 -22.25
CA THR A 316 -34.02 13.05 -22.69
C THR A 316 -33.55 13.04 -24.15
N ARG A 317 -34.33 13.68 -25.02
CA ARG A 317 -34.05 13.82 -26.46
C ARG A 317 -34.08 15.28 -26.89
N GLY A 318 -33.24 15.61 -27.86
CA GLY A 318 -33.24 16.90 -28.54
C GLY A 318 -32.41 17.98 -27.84
N VAL A 319 -31.84 18.87 -28.65
CA VAL A 319 -30.90 19.92 -28.22
C VAL A 319 -31.52 20.86 -27.17
N SER A 320 -32.77 21.29 -27.36
CA SER A 320 -33.45 22.21 -26.44
C SER A 320 -33.69 21.60 -25.06
N ALA A 321 -33.94 20.29 -24.97
CA ALA A 321 -34.11 19.61 -23.68
C ALA A 321 -32.77 19.54 -22.93
N TRP A 322 -31.69 19.19 -23.65
CA TRP A 322 -30.34 19.17 -23.08
C TRP A 322 -29.86 20.55 -22.63
N ARG A 323 -30.09 21.61 -23.41
CA ARG A 323 -29.75 22.98 -22.99
C ARG A 323 -30.45 23.37 -21.67
N ARG A 324 -31.77 23.13 -21.58
CA ARG A 324 -32.52 23.39 -20.34
C ARG A 324 -31.97 22.61 -19.15
N LEU A 325 -31.55 21.36 -19.34
CA LEU A 325 -30.93 20.58 -18.26
C LEU A 325 -29.57 21.17 -17.85
N LEU A 326 -28.71 21.50 -18.82
CA LEU A 326 -27.40 22.08 -18.57
C LEU A 326 -27.50 23.42 -17.82
N ASP A 327 -28.48 24.26 -18.17
CA ASP A 327 -28.75 25.55 -17.52
C ASP A 327 -29.22 25.42 -16.06
N GLN A 328 -29.83 24.28 -15.71
CA GLN A 328 -30.33 24.00 -14.36
C GLN A 328 -29.27 23.41 -13.43
N ILE A 329 -28.11 23.01 -13.95
CA ILE A 329 -27.08 22.37 -13.13
C ILE A 329 -26.57 23.39 -12.11
N PRO A 330 -26.69 23.11 -10.80
CA PRO A 330 -26.17 24.01 -9.80
C PRO A 330 -24.66 24.16 -9.99
N LYS A 331 -24.19 25.40 -10.14
CA LYS A 331 -22.75 25.67 -10.18
C LYS A 331 -22.12 25.19 -8.87
N ALA A 332 -20.98 24.52 -8.97
CA ALA A 332 -20.21 24.15 -7.78
C ALA A 332 -19.76 25.43 -7.07
N GLU A 333 -20.43 25.79 -5.98
CA GLU A 333 -19.95 26.88 -5.13
C GLU A 333 -18.57 26.51 -4.56
N ALA A 334 -17.68 27.49 -4.38
CA ALA A 334 -16.37 27.34 -3.76
C ALA A 334 -16.40 26.94 -2.26
N ARG A 335 -17.55 26.45 -1.76
CA ARG A 335 -17.73 26.02 -0.38
C ARG A 335 -16.92 24.75 -0.09
N LYS A 336 -16.65 24.56 1.19
CA LYS A 336 -15.91 23.42 1.75
C LYS A 336 -16.51 22.10 1.22
N ALA A 337 -15.73 21.33 0.45
CA ALA A 337 -16.19 20.06 -0.14
C ALA A 337 -16.89 19.17 0.89
N THR A 338 -18.16 18.83 0.64
CA THR A 338 -19.02 18.01 1.51
C THR A 338 -18.45 16.61 1.71
N PHE A 339 -17.89 16.03 0.64
CA PHE A 339 -17.26 14.71 0.65
C PHE A 339 -15.77 14.87 0.37
N ARG A 340 -14.94 14.71 1.41
CA ARG A 340 -13.48 14.74 1.28
C ARG A 340 -12.94 13.32 1.20
N ASN A 341 -11.92 13.13 0.37
CA ASN A 341 -11.13 11.90 0.36
C ASN A 341 -10.57 11.62 1.76
N GLN A 342 -10.79 10.40 2.24
CA GLN A 342 -10.37 9.95 3.56
C GLN A 342 -9.61 8.61 3.49
N ASN A 343 -8.99 8.28 2.35
CA ASN A 343 -8.28 7.01 2.20
C ASN A 343 -7.32 6.71 3.36
N PRO A 344 -6.47 7.66 3.84
CA PRO A 344 -5.56 7.40 4.95
C PRO A 344 -6.30 7.15 6.28
N GLN A 345 -7.50 7.72 6.48
CA GLN A 345 -8.34 7.47 7.65
C GLN A 345 -8.99 6.08 7.57
N VAL A 346 -9.47 5.68 6.38
CA VAL A 346 -10.05 4.35 6.16
C VAL A 346 -9.00 3.27 6.40
N ALA A 347 -7.81 3.41 5.79
CA ALA A 347 -6.71 2.48 6.00
C ALA A 347 -6.28 2.41 7.47
N ALA A 348 -6.18 3.56 8.16
CA ALA A 348 -5.86 3.59 9.58
C ALA A 348 -6.92 2.89 10.44
N ALA A 349 -8.21 3.10 10.17
CA ALA A 349 -9.29 2.44 10.92
C ALA A 349 -9.24 0.91 10.79
N ILE A 350 -8.95 0.41 9.59
CA ILE A 350 -8.73 -1.02 9.31
C ILE A 350 -7.54 -1.54 10.13
N MET A 351 -6.39 -0.88 10.02
CA MET A 351 -5.16 -1.33 10.67
C MET A 351 -5.25 -1.28 12.19
N GLN A 352 -5.80 -0.21 12.77
CA GLN A 352 -6.01 -0.12 14.22
C GLN A 352 -6.96 -1.22 14.71
N SER A 353 -7.99 -1.58 13.94
CA SER A 353 -8.90 -2.68 14.29
C SER A 353 -8.18 -4.02 14.25
N PHE A 354 -7.28 -4.22 13.27
CA PHE A 354 -6.44 -5.40 13.18
C PHE A 354 -5.48 -5.53 14.37
N TRP A 355 -4.85 -4.42 14.78
CA TRP A 355 -3.97 -4.42 15.95
C TRP A 355 -4.72 -4.69 17.25
N LYS A 356 -5.94 -4.17 17.40
CA LYS A 356 -6.83 -4.53 18.51
C LYS A 356 -7.14 -6.02 18.53
N LEU A 357 -7.48 -6.62 17.38
CA LEU A 357 -7.74 -8.05 17.25
C LEU A 357 -6.53 -8.91 17.64
N LYS A 358 -5.30 -8.44 17.39
CA LYS A 358 -4.06 -9.13 17.79
C LYS A 358 -3.69 -8.96 19.28
N GLY A 359 -4.63 -8.57 20.14
CA GLY A 359 -4.40 -8.36 21.58
C GLY A 359 -3.95 -6.93 21.93
N GLY A 360 -4.31 -5.95 21.10
CA GLY A 360 -3.91 -4.57 21.22
C GLY A 360 -4.23 -3.98 22.58
N ASN A 361 -3.16 -3.64 23.32
CA ASN A 361 -2.96 -2.55 24.30
C ASN A 361 -1.86 -2.87 25.33
N GLY A 362 -1.29 -4.09 25.34
CA GLY A 362 -0.17 -4.47 26.23
C GLY A 362 1.04 -5.13 25.55
N ASN A 363 0.82 -5.80 24.42
CA ASN A 363 1.83 -6.69 23.83
C ASN A 363 2.55 -6.12 22.60
N LEU A 364 2.07 -5.01 22.02
CA LEU A 364 2.68 -4.44 20.83
C LEU A 364 3.60 -3.26 21.19
N VAL A 365 4.82 -3.29 20.66
CA VAL A 365 5.81 -2.22 20.80
C VAL A 365 6.34 -1.84 19.43
N SER A 366 6.32 -0.55 19.11
CA SER A 366 6.98 -0.01 17.93
C SER A 366 8.26 0.74 18.25
N VAL A 367 9.20 0.69 17.29
CA VAL A 367 10.45 1.45 17.34
C VAL A 367 10.62 2.15 15.99
N PHE A 368 10.71 3.48 16.04
CA PHE A 368 11.11 4.33 14.93
C PHE A 368 12.58 4.64 15.08
N ASP A 369 13.38 4.22 14.12
CA ASP A 369 14.81 4.47 14.03
C ASP A 369 15.07 5.48 12.91
N ILE A 370 15.41 6.70 13.33
CA ILE A 370 15.60 7.86 12.45
C ILE A 370 17.10 7.97 12.17
N GLY A 371 17.55 7.22 11.18
CA GLY A 371 18.94 7.25 10.73
C GLY A 371 19.22 8.40 9.76
N SER A 372 20.50 8.56 9.41
CA SER A 372 20.97 9.63 8.53
C SER A 372 20.33 9.59 7.14
N ASN A 373 20.05 8.41 6.58
CA ASN A 373 19.45 8.30 5.24
C ASN A 373 18.08 7.64 5.22
N ASN A 374 17.74 6.88 6.26
CA ASN A 374 16.55 6.05 6.28
C ASN A 374 15.79 6.24 7.59
N LEU A 375 14.45 6.25 7.48
CA LEU A 375 13.55 5.96 8.58
C LEU A 375 13.24 4.47 8.56
N ASN A 376 13.61 3.76 9.62
CA ASN A 376 13.26 2.36 9.84
C ASN A 376 12.16 2.28 10.88
N TYR A 377 11.14 1.48 10.61
CA TYR A 377 10.04 1.19 11.52
C TYR A 377 9.95 -0.30 11.75
N ILE A 378 9.79 -0.70 13.01
CA ILE A 378 9.42 -2.06 13.38
C ILE A 378 8.23 -2.04 14.33
N LEU A 379 7.40 -3.06 14.23
CA LEU A 379 6.33 -3.37 15.18
C LEU A 379 6.51 -4.81 15.65
N GLN A 380 6.60 -4.99 16.97
CA GLN A 380 6.90 -6.24 17.63
C GLN A 380 5.72 -6.68 18.49
N ASP A 381 5.41 -7.97 18.44
CA ASP A 381 4.61 -8.67 19.43
C ASP A 381 5.55 -9.23 20.51
N VAL A 382 5.51 -8.59 21.68
CA VAL A 382 6.36 -8.88 22.83
C VAL A 382 6.07 -10.27 23.40
N GLU A 383 4.80 -10.68 23.44
CA GLU A 383 4.41 -11.95 24.04
C GLU A 383 4.88 -13.12 23.17
N ARG A 384 4.73 -12.98 21.85
CA ARG A 384 5.12 -14.02 20.89
C ARG A 384 6.58 -13.90 20.44
N ASN A 385 7.30 -12.88 20.92
CA ASN A 385 8.63 -12.50 20.46
C ASN A 385 8.75 -12.49 18.93
N LYS A 386 7.80 -11.84 18.26
CA LYS A 386 7.68 -11.87 16.80
C LYS A 386 7.57 -10.48 16.20
N THR A 387 8.36 -10.22 15.16
CA THR A 387 8.17 -9.03 14.33
C THR A 387 6.90 -9.17 13.50
N VAL A 388 5.91 -8.30 13.73
CA VAL A 388 4.63 -8.34 13.00
C VAL A 388 4.62 -7.41 11.79
N HIS A 389 5.32 -6.28 11.85
CA HIS A 389 5.41 -5.35 10.73
C HIS A 389 6.76 -4.62 10.71
N VAL A 390 7.20 -4.25 9.52
CA VAL A 390 8.42 -3.48 9.26
C VAL A 390 8.16 -2.54 8.09
N ALA A 391 8.71 -1.34 8.13
CA ALA A 391 8.65 -0.39 7.02
C ALA A 391 9.96 0.41 6.95
N HIS A 392 10.38 0.75 5.73
CA HIS A 392 11.61 1.49 5.48
C HIS A 392 11.37 2.61 4.49
N TYR A 393 11.85 3.81 4.81
CA TYR A 393 11.72 4.99 3.95
C TYR A 393 13.05 5.69 3.81
N ASN A 394 13.42 6.01 2.57
CA ASN A 394 14.60 6.82 2.31
C ASN A 394 14.27 8.32 2.53
N THR A 395 14.86 8.91 3.56
CA THR A 395 14.62 10.30 4.00
C THR A 395 15.72 11.27 3.58
N ARG A 396 16.93 10.77 3.25
CA ARG A 396 18.12 11.54 2.81
C ARG A 396 18.50 12.71 3.74
N LEU A 397 18.32 12.56 5.04
CA LEU A 397 18.59 13.62 6.01
C LEU A 397 20.09 14.01 6.04
N ALA A 398 20.99 13.06 5.77
CA ALA A 398 22.44 13.28 5.75
C ALA A 398 22.88 14.17 4.60
N ALA A 399 22.33 13.93 3.40
CA ALA A 399 22.73 14.61 2.17
C ALA A 399 22.30 16.08 2.18
N ASN A 400 21.07 16.38 2.62
CA ASN A 400 20.59 17.75 2.75
C ASN A 400 19.35 17.81 3.66
N MET A 401 19.53 18.13 4.95
CA MET A 401 18.45 18.31 5.92
C MET A 401 17.72 19.65 5.73
N ASN A 402 16.98 19.75 4.64
CA ASN A 402 16.15 20.91 4.32
C ASN A 402 14.68 20.70 4.77
N ALA A 403 13.86 21.75 4.62
CA ALA A 403 12.44 21.72 4.98
C ALA A 403 11.66 20.60 4.27
N LYS A 404 12.03 20.25 3.03
CA LYS A 404 11.39 19.18 2.26
C LYS A 404 11.70 17.80 2.84
N ALA A 405 12.96 17.53 3.19
CA ALA A 405 13.38 16.28 3.82
C ALA A 405 12.70 16.08 5.19
N LEU A 406 12.65 17.15 5.99
CA LEU A 406 11.97 17.13 7.30
C LEU A 406 10.45 16.96 7.15
N SER A 407 9.83 17.60 6.16
CA SER A 407 8.41 17.42 5.85
C SER A 407 8.09 15.98 5.45
N LEU A 408 8.95 15.35 4.63
CA LEU A 408 8.83 13.94 4.27
C LEU A 408 8.93 13.04 5.51
N LEU A 409 9.91 13.28 6.40
CA LEU A 409 10.05 12.54 7.66
C LEU A 409 8.79 12.67 8.53
N LYS A 410 8.30 13.91 8.76
CA LYS A 410 7.07 14.18 9.52
C LYS A 410 5.85 13.46 8.94
N SER A 411 5.71 13.48 7.61
CA SER A 411 4.64 12.81 6.89
C SER A 411 4.67 11.28 7.09
N LYS A 412 5.85 10.65 6.96
CA LYS A 412 5.99 9.20 7.14
C LYS A 412 5.76 8.77 8.59
N VAL A 413 6.35 9.49 9.55
CA VAL A 413 6.14 9.23 10.98
C VAL A 413 4.66 9.40 11.36
N GLY A 414 4.04 10.51 10.95
CA GLY A 414 2.62 10.76 11.23
C GLY A 414 1.69 9.72 10.62
N SER A 415 1.99 9.22 9.41
CA SER A 415 1.19 8.18 8.75
C SER A 415 1.29 6.84 9.48
N LEU A 416 2.51 6.42 9.88
CA LEU A 416 2.72 5.21 10.65
C LEU A 416 2.05 5.30 12.03
N LEU A 417 2.23 6.41 12.76
CA LEU A 417 1.59 6.65 14.06
C LEU A 417 0.07 6.56 13.97
N LYS A 418 -0.52 7.22 12.97
CA LYS A 418 -1.96 7.14 12.72
C LYS A 418 -2.40 5.71 12.44
N MET A 419 -1.62 4.93 11.68
CA MET A 419 -1.96 3.55 11.35
C MET A 419 -1.90 2.61 12.55
N GLN A 420 -0.87 2.73 13.39
CA GLN A 420 -0.75 1.88 14.59
C GLN A 420 -1.75 2.27 15.69
N GLY A 421 -2.12 3.55 15.77
CA GLY A 421 -2.94 4.09 16.86
C GLY A 421 -2.16 4.31 18.16
N ASP A 422 -2.76 5.08 19.06
CA ASP A 422 -2.08 5.61 20.25
C ASP A 422 -1.83 4.57 21.34
N ALA A 423 -2.54 3.44 21.29
CA ALA A 423 -2.43 2.41 22.32
C ALA A 423 -1.18 1.53 22.19
N ILE A 424 -0.45 1.64 21.08
CA ILE A 424 0.81 0.91 20.86
C ILE A 424 1.96 1.71 21.47
N LYS A 425 2.70 1.06 22.39
CA LYS A 425 3.87 1.68 23.02
C LYS A 425 4.94 1.97 21.97
N THR A 426 5.29 3.24 21.83
CA THR A 426 6.18 3.71 20.77
C THR A 426 7.49 4.22 21.34
N ASN A 427 8.60 3.91 20.67
CA ASN A 427 9.91 4.47 20.97
C ASN A 427 10.48 5.13 19.72
N PHE A 428 11.10 6.29 19.89
CA PHE A 428 11.84 6.98 18.82
C PHE A 428 13.31 6.99 19.19
N ILE A 429 14.15 6.55 18.27
CA ILE A 429 15.61 6.59 18.41
C ILE A 429 16.23 7.31 17.22
N SER A 430 17.38 7.94 17.45
CA SER A 430 18.19 8.57 16.41
C SER A 430 19.67 8.44 16.77
N THR A 431 20.52 8.59 15.77
CA THR A 431 21.97 8.39 15.85
C THR A 431 22.72 9.73 15.96
N ALA A 432 23.97 9.79 15.48
CA ALA A 432 24.76 11.00 15.33
C ALA A 432 24.05 12.16 14.61
N LEU A 433 23.14 11.85 13.69
CA LEU A 433 22.35 12.84 12.95
C LEU A 433 21.66 13.87 13.87
N ALA A 434 21.05 13.41 14.97
CA ALA A 434 20.33 14.29 15.90
C ALA A 434 21.26 15.20 16.71
N ARG A 435 22.53 14.80 16.91
CA ARG A 435 23.53 15.60 17.64
C ARG A 435 24.16 16.68 16.76
N GLU A 436 24.46 16.32 15.52
CA GLU A 436 25.34 17.11 14.64
C GLU A 436 24.57 18.11 13.78
N ARG A 437 23.24 17.94 13.63
CA ARG A 437 22.42 18.77 12.74
C ARG A 437 21.38 19.57 13.54
N PRO A 438 21.62 20.86 13.81
CA PRO A 438 20.70 21.70 14.58
C PRO A 438 19.27 21.75 14.02
N GLN A 439 19.11 21.60 12.71
CA GLN A 439 17.80 21.58 12.04
C GLN A 439 16.92 20.40 12.48
N PHE A 440 17.51 19.33 13.04
CA PHE A 440 16.77 18.17 13.55
C PHE A 440 15.83 18.53 14.71
N SER A 441 16.17 19.55 15.50
CA SER A 441 15.32 20.09 16.57
C SER A 441 13.92 20.48 16.09
N THR A 442 13.77 20.90 14.82
CA THR A 442 12.46 21.22 14.23
C THR A 442 11.55 20.01 14.06
N PHE A 443 12.13 18.81 13.95
CA PHE A 443 11.39 17.55 13.97
C PHE A 443 11.07 17.14 15.40
N GLU A 444 12.02 17.27 16.33
CA GLU A 444 11.80 16.95 17.76
C GLU A 444 10.68 17.80 18.36
N SER A 445 10.70 19.12 18.16
CA SER A 445 9.63 20.02 18.63
C SER A 445 8.27 19.68 18.02
N TRP A 446 8.24 19.25 16.75
CA TRP A 446 7.01 18.79 16.11
C TRP A 446 6.50 17.47 16.73
N LEU A 447 7.41 16.54 17.01
CA LEU A 447 7.07 15.26 17.60
C LEU A 447 6.55 15.42 19.04
N GLU A 448 7.19 16.28 19.83
CA GLU A 448 6.78 16.56 21.21
C GLU A 448 5.43 17.31 21.24
N SER A 449 5.27 18.36 20.42
CA SER A 449 4.03 19.15 20.41
C SER A 449 2.82 18.39 19.87
N ARG A 450 3.00 17.53 18.86
CA ARG A 450 1.88 16.86 18.17
C ARG A 450 1.62 15.44 18.65
N HIS A 451 2.64 14.77 19.17
CA HIS A 451 2.57 13.35 19.53
C HIS A 451 3.06 13.06 20.95
N HIS A 452 3.44 14.09 21.73
CA HIS A 452 3.91 13.96 23.12
C HIS A 452 5.03 12.93 23.28
N ALA A 453 5.89 12.81 22.26
CA ALA A 453 6.96 11.83 22.21
C ALA A 453 8.33 12.50 22.03
N LYS A 454 9.35 11.87 22.60
CA LYS A 454 10.75 12.34 22.55
C LYS A 454 11.62 11.34 21.80
N VAL A 455 12.60 11.88 21.07
CA VAL A 455 13.63 11.08 20.42
C VAL A 455 14.72 10.76 21.44
N LYS A 456 15.08 9.48 21.58
CA LYS A 456 16.26 9.07 22.33
C LYS A 456 17.46 9.03 21.40
N VAL A 457 18.37 9.97 21.61
CA VAL A 457 19.64 10.04 20.88
C VAL A 457 20.61 9.01 21.45
N LEU A 458 21.11 8.11 20.59
CA LEU A 458 21.98 6.99 20.99
C LEU A 458 23.45 7.35 20.82
N SER A 459 24.32 6.98 21.78
CA SER A 459 25.77 7.06 21.56
C SER A 459 26.25 5.97 20.60
N GLN A 460 27.43 6.14 19.98
CA GLN A 460 28.00 5.11 19.08
C GLN A 460 28.14 3.75 19.76
N ASN A 461 28.57 3.71 21.03
CA ASN A 461 28.62 2.47 21.82
C ASN A 461 27.21 1.84 21.96
N GLN A 462 26.17 2.65 22.19
CA GLN A 462 24.81 2.14 22.23
C GLN A 462 24.37 1.59 20.87
N GLU A 463 24.64 2.29 19.76
CA GLU A 463 24.34 1.82 18.40
C GLU A 463 25.00 0.45 18.12
N ALA A 464 26.32 0.36 18.34
CA ALA A 464 27.11 -0.86 18.21
C ALA A 464 26.55 -2.03 19.05
N ARG A 465 26.21 -1.77 20.31
CA ARG A 465 25.59 -2.76 21.21
C ARG A 465 24.23 -3.24 20.70
N LEU A 466 23.42 -2.34 20.16
CA LEU A 466 22.08 -2.66 19.65
C LEU A 466 22.17 -3.42 18.31
N ALA A 467 23.10 -3.09 17.44
CA ALA A 467 23.39 -3.86 16.22
C ALA A 467 23.80 -5.30 16.56
N PHE A 468 24.71 -5.49 17.52
CA PHE A 468 25.11 -6.81 18.00
C PHE A 468 23.94 -7.60 18.61
N LEU A 469 23.11 -6.94 19.43
CA LEU A 469 21.87 -7.53 19.95
C LEU A 469 20.91 -7.95 18.85
N ALA A 470 20.81 -7.15 17.79
CA ALA A 470 19.94 -7.48 16.67
C ALA A 470 20.41 -8.74 15.95
N ALA A 471 21.68 -8.80 15.57
CA ALA A 471 22.28 -9.99 14.94
C ALA A 471 22.10 -11.24 15.79
N THR A 472 22.58 -11.22 17.04
CA THR A 472 22.60 -12.40 17.92
C THR A 472 21.23 -12.92 18.33
N ASN A 473 20.17 -12.10 18.27
CA ASN A 473 18.83 -12.50 18.68
C ASN A 473 17.82 -12.58 17.53
N SER A 474 18.26 -12.31 16.31
CA SER A 474 17.47 -12.60 15.11
C SER A 474 18.05 -13.75 14.30
N LEU A 475 19.38 -13.93 14.34
CA LEU A 475 20.06 -15.07 13.76
C LEU A 475 20.26 -16.16 14.82
N HIS A 476 19.88 -17.39 14.48
CA HIS A 476 20.17 -18.58 15.28
C HIS A 476 21.49 -19.19 14.78
N SER A 477 22.63 -18.65 15.23
CA SER A 477 23.95 -19.26 15.00
C SER A 477 24.60 -19.62 16.33
N ASP A 478 25.21 -20.79 16.38
CA ASP A 478 25.96 -21.30 17.54
C ASP A 478 27.42 -20.81 17.56
N LYS A 479 27.86 -20.13 16.50
CA LYS A 479 29.20 -19.56 16.38
C LYS A 479 29.28 -18.16 16.99
N GLU A 480 30.46 -17.80 17.48
CA GLU A 480 30.73 -16.41 17.85
C GLU A 480 30.58 -15.50 16.62
N MET A 481 29.90 -14.37 16.78
CA MET A 481 29.66 -13.42 15.69
C MET A 481 30.64 -12.24 15.74
N LEU A 482 31.18 -11.89 14.56
CA LEU A 482 31.74 -10.56 14.28
C LEU A 482 30.67 -9.78 13.52
N VAL A 483 30.03 -8.84 14.20
CA VAL A 483 28.96 -8.03 13.63
C VAL A 483 29.55 -6.80 12.98
N ILE A 484 29.13 -6.52 11.76
CA ILE A 484 29.58 -5.39 10.95
C ILE A 484 28.34 -4.60 10.53
N ASP A 485 28.21 -3.37 11.03
CA ASP A 485 27.17 -2.43 10.64
C ASP A 485 27.78 -1.39 9.69
N ILE A 486 27.43 -1.47 8.41
CA ILE A 486 27.95 -0.56 7.38
C ILE A 486 26.93 0.56 7.17
N GLY A 487 27.22 1.71 7.77
CA GLY A 487 26.45 2.93 7.64
C GLY A 487 26.78 3.73 6.37
N GLY A 488 26.17 4.92 6.30
CA GLY A 488 26.50 5.88 5.23
C GLY A 488 27.85 6.56 5.45
N LEU A 489 28.18 6.91 6.70
CA LEU A 489 29.34 7.72 7.04
C LEU A 489 30.45 6.94 7.77
N SER A 490 30.10 5.92 8.53
CA SER A 490 31.00 5.06 9.31
C SER A 490 30.65 3.58 9.14
N THR A 491 31.56 2.72 9.61
CA THR A 491 31.32 1.29 9.75
C THR A 491 31.75 0.84 11.15
N GLU A 492 30.89 0.09 11.84
CA GLU A 492 31.16 -0.42 13.19
C GLU A 492 31.42 -1.93 13.17
N PHE A 493 32.52 -2.36 13.79
CA PHE A 493 32.87 -3.76 14.03
C PHE A 493 32.63 -4.09 15.50
N ILE A 494 31.81 -5.11 15.79
CA ILE A 494 31.45 -5.52 17.16
C ILE A 494 31.73 -7.01 17.37
N TRP A 495 32.43 -7.36 18.46
CA TRP A 495 32.79 -8.76 18.77
C TRP A 495 32.76 -9.08 20.27
N GLY A 496 32.79 -10.39 20.58
CA GLY A 496 32.91 -10.95 21.93
C GLY A 496 31.60 -11.50 22.53
N LEU A 497 31.74 -12.31 23.59
CA LEU A 497 30.66 -13.01 24.31
C LEU A 497 29.88 -12.08 25.26
N GLY A 498 29.45 -10.89 24.83
CA GLY A 498 28.80 -9.99 25.80
C GLY A 498 28.47 -8.55 25.42
N LYS A 499 28.94 -8.04 24.26
CA LYS A 499 28.81 -6.64 23.78
C LYS A 499 29.90 -5.67 24.26
N ASP A 500 31.01 -6.15 24.80
CA ASP A 500 31.99 -5.29 25.48
C ASP A 500 33.08 -4.70 24.56
N LYS A 501 33.24 -5.24 23.34
CA LYS A 501 34.28 -4.81 22.40
C LYS A 501 33.69 -4.37 21.06
N TRP A 502 34.01 -3.14 20.68
CA TRP A 502 33.67 -2.58 19.37
C TRP A 502 34.71 -1.57 18.92
N GLN A 503 34.86 -1.39 17.61
CA GLN A 503 35.66 -0.34 16.99
C GLN A 503 34.91 0.21 15.77
N GLY A 504 34.74 1.53 15.72
CA GLY A 504 34.20 2.22 14.55
C GLY A 504 35.32 2.76 13.67
N ILE A 505 35.12 2.72 12.36
CA ILE A 505 36.01 3.35 11.37
C ILE A 505 35.25 4.46 10.63
N PRO A 506 35.91 5.55 10.22
CA PRO A 506 35.25 6.71 9.59
C PRO A 506 34.92 6.48 8.10
N TYR A 507 34.64 5.24 7.71
CA TYR A 507 34.37 4.85 6.34
C TYR A 507 33.04 4.10 6.23
N GLY A 508 32.02 4.80 5.73
CA GLY A 508 30.76 4.21 5.27
C GLY A 508 30.61 4.32 3.75
N LEU A 509 29.52 3.79 3.19
CA LEU A 509 29.35 3.71 1.73
C LEU A 509 29.28 5.07 1.03
N LEU A 510 28.79 6.13 1.69
CA LEU A 510 28.76 7.47 1.12
C LEU A 510 30.12 8.15 1.21
N SER A 511 30.81 8.02 2.35
CA SER A 511 32.18 8.54 2.51
C SER A 511 33.13 7.94 1.48
N LEU A 512 33.00 6.63 1.21
CA LEU A 512 33.79 5.92 0.20
C LEU A 512 33.43 6.31 -1.24
N LYS A 513 32.21 6.81 -1.47
CA LYS A 513 31.76 7.27 -2.79
C LYS A 513 32.32 8.65 -3.15
N GLU A 514 32.48 9.52 -2.16
CA GLU A 514 32.90 10.90 -2.37
C GLU A 514 34.39 11.04 -2.70
N GLY A 515 35.21 10.02 -2.45
CA GLY A 515 36.62 10.04 -2.78
C GLY A 515 37.05 9.00 -3.81
N ILE A 516 38.32 9.12 -4.24
CA ILE A 516 38.91 8.23 -5.24
C ILE A 516 39.22 6.90 -4.55
N TYR A 517 38.45 5.85 -4.88
CA TYR A 517 38.50 4.56 -4.18
C TYR A 517 39.92 3.99 -4.05
N GLN A 518 40.75 4.10 -5.09
CA GLN A 518 42.14 3.60 -5.06
C GLN A 518 43.04 4.36 -4.08
N GLU A 519 42.82 5.65 -3.87
CA GLU A 519 43.60 6.47 -2.93
C GLU A 519 43.16 6.23 -1.48
N ILE A 520 41.88 5.92 -1.27
CA ILE A 520 41.31 5.70 0.05
C ILE A 520 41.57 4.29 0.57
N LEU A 521 41.72 3.30 -0.33
CA LEU A 521 41.83 1.89 0.04
C LEU A 521 42.94 1.58 1.08
N PRO A 522 44.18 2.10 0.98
CA PRO A 522 45.20 1.87 2.00
C PRO A 522 44.79 2.41 3.38
N LEU A 523 44.17 3.59 3.42
CA LEU A 523 43.69 4.22 4.66
C LEU A 523 42.55 3.43 5.31
N VAL A 524 41.66 2.83 4.50
CA VAL A 524 40.63 1.91 4.99
C VAL A 524 41.28 0.70 5.64
N VAL A 525 42.26 0.07 4.98
CA VAL A 525 42.95 -1.12 5.49
C VAL A 525 43.66 -0.84 6.81
N GLU A 526 44.35 0.30 6.92
CA GLU A 526 45.01 0.74 8.15
C GLU A 526 44.02 1.00 9.29
N SER A 527 42.80 1.45 8.96
CA SER A 527 41.76 1.73 9.95
C SER A 527 41.01 0.50 10.43
N LEU A 528 41.04 -0.61 9.68
CA LEU A 528 40.35 -1.85 10.05
C LEU A 528 40.90 -2.40 11.38
N PRO A 529 40.02 -2.80 12.33
CA PRO A 529 40.47 -3.30 13.62
C PRO A 529 41.34 -4.54 13.47
N ASP A 530 42.38 -4.62 14.31
CA ASP A 530 43.15 -5.85 14.46
C ASP A 530 42.38 -6.79 15.39
N LEU A 531 41.79 -7.84 14.82
CA LEU A 531 40.87 -8.75 15.50
C LEU A 531 41.55 -10.09 15.81
N PRO A 532 41.25 -10.71 16.96
CA PRO A 532 41.77 -12.04 17.31
C PRO A 532 41.26 -13.09 16.30
N ASP A 533 41.95 -14.25 16.22
CA ASP A 533 41.68 -15.30 15.23
C ASP A 533 40.17 -15.54 14.98
N LEU A 534 39.78 -15.39 13.71
CA LEU A 534 38.40 -15.43 13.22
C LEU A 534 38.05 -16.76 12.56
N LYS A 535 38.95 -17.75 12.57
CA LYS A 535 38.79 -19.05 11.86
C LYS A 535 37.46 -19.76 12.12
N ASP A 536 36.88 -19.56 13.30
CA ASP A 536 35.60 -20.18 13.72
C ASP A 536 34.45 -19.18 13.95
N LYS A 537 34.61 -17.91 13.53
CA LYS A 537 33.60 -16.86 13.74
C LYS A 537 32.72 -16.65 12.52
N GLU A 538 31.48 -16.27 12.78
CA GLU A 538 30.51 -15.90 11.77
C GLU A 538 30.57 -14.37 11.56
N LEU A 539 30.98 -13.93 10.37
CA LEU A 539 30.89 -12.52 10.00
C LEU A 539 29.44 -12.19 9.65
N VAL A 540 28.86 -11.19 10.29
CA VAL A 540 27.44 -10.82 10.11
C VAL A 540 27.34 -9.39 9.59
N LEU A 541 26.75 -9.21 8.41
CA LEU A 541 26.38 -7.89 7.89
C LEU A 541 25.00 -7.51 8.41
N VAL A 542 24.94 -6.49 9.27
CA VAL A 542 23.70 -5.99 9.86
C VAL A 542 23.09 -4.87 9.03
N GLY A 543 21.76 -4.82 9.03
CA GLY A 543 20.98 -3.70 8.51
C GLY A 543 20.74 -3.75 7.01
N LEU A 544 20.37 -2.58 6.47
CA LEU A 544 19.88 -2.46 5.10
C LEU A 544 20.97 -2.65 4.04
N THR A 545 22.23 -2.37 4.36
CA THR A 545 23.36 -2.55 3.44
C THR A 545 23.56 -4.01 3.08
N GLY A 546 23.62 -4.90 4.08
CA GLY A 546 23.72 -6.34 3.85
C GLY A 546 22.51 -6.88 3.07
N ALA A 547 21.30 -6.42 3.39
CA ALA A 547 20.09 -6.81 2.68
C ALA A 547 20.04 -6.30 1.22
N PHE A 548 20.54 -5.08 0.95
CA PHE A 548 20.68 -4.54 -0.40
C PHE A 548 21.60 -5.42 -1.24
N PHE A 549 22.77 -5.78 -0.69
CA PHE A 549 23.75 -6.57 -1.42
C PHE A 549 23.26 -8.00 -1.68
N ALA A 550 22.67 -8.63 -0.66
CA ALA A 550 22.04 -9.94 -0.80
C ALA A 550 20.94 -9.95 -1.88
N LYS A 551 20.20 -8.86 -2.04
CA LYS A 551 19.15 -8.76 -3.07
C LYS A 551 19.73 -8.92 -4.47
N VAL A 552 20.89 -8.32 -4.72
CA VAL A 552 21.59 -8.40 -6.01
C VAL A 552 22.17 -9.80 -6.22
N ILE A 553 22.90 -10.32 -5.23
CA ILE A 553 23.51 -11.66 -5.27
C ILE A 553 22.47 -12.75 -5.54
N TYR A 554 21.35 -12.74 -4.81
CA TYR A 554 20.28 -13.71 -4.95
C TYR A 554 19.28 -13.40 -6.06
N ARG A 555 19.51 -12.34 -6.86
CA ARG A 555 18.65 -11.94 -7.99
C ARG A 555 17.17 -11.80 -7.57
N GLN A 556 16.96 -11.27 -6.37
CA GLN A 556 15.64 -11.18 -5.76
C GLN A 556 14.88 -9.98 -6.35
N LYS A 557 13.97 -10.24 -7.29
CA LYS A 557 13.12 -9.19 -7.90
C LYS A 557 12.13 -8.59 -6.92
N GLN A 558 11.58 -9.41 -6.01
CA GLN A 558 10.59 -8.96 -5.04
C GLN A 558 11.23 -8.03 -4.00
N ALA A 559 10.55 -6.96 -3.60
CA ALA A 559 11.00 -6.06 -2.54
C ALA A 559 10.76 -6.70 -1.16
N HIS A 560 11.36 -7.85 -0.90
CA HIS A 560 11.20 -8.57 0.36
C HIS A 560 12.56 -8.78 1.04
N PRO A 561 13.17 -7.72 1.62
CA PRO A 561 14.51 -7.82 2.18
C PRO A 561 14.60 -8.78 3.38
N TRP A 562 13.48 -9.05 4.07
CA TRP A 562 13.45 -10.04 5.16
C TRP A 562 13.59 -11.49 4.67
N LEU A 563 13.30 -11.80 3.39
CA LEU A 563 13.58 -13.13 2.83
C LEU A 563 15.08 -13.41 2.71
N LEU A 564 15.90 -12.36 2.78
CA LEU A 564 17.35 -12.43 2.72
C LEU A 564 17.97 -12.52 4.12
N HIS A 565 17.17 -12.41 5.18
CA HIS A 565 17.64 -12.61 6.55
C HIS A 565 18.13 -14.06 6.72
N GLY A 566 19.34 -14.22 7.27
CA GLY A 566 19.99 -15.52 7.45
C GLY A 566 20.58 -16.10 6.16
N LYS A 567 20.55 -15.40 5.02
CA LYS A 567 21.26 -15.83 3.82
C LYS A 567 22.75 -15.54 3.93
N ALA A 568 23.57 -16.42 3.37
CA ALA A 568 25.01 -16.23 3.29
C ALA A 568 25.41 -15.52 1.99
N ILE A 569 26.43 -14.67 2.04
CA ILE A 569 27.09 -14.10 0.87
C ILE A 569 28.52 -14.60 0.91
N THR A 570 28.85 -15.53 0.03
CA THR A 570 30.15 -16.22 -0.01
C THR A 570 31.17 -15.43 -0.82
N LYS A 571 32.45 -15.76 -0.64
CA LYS A 571 33.52 -15.23 -1.48
C LYS A 571 33.30 -15.56 -2.97
N ALA A 572 32.79 -16.75 -3.28
CA ALA A 572 32.44 -17.15 -4.64
C ALA A 572 31.31 -16.26 -5.24
N ASP A 573 30.30 -15.91 -4.43
CA ASP A 573 29.24 -14.99 -4.86
C ASP A 573 29.80 -13.59 -5.21
N LEU A 574 30.76 -13.10 -4.40
CA LEU A 574 31.46 -11.84 -4.66
C LEU A 574 32.36 -11.91 -5.90
N GLU A 575 33.00 -13.05 -6.15
CA GLU A 575 33.79 -13.28 -7.35
C GLU A 575 32.91 -13.28 -8.61
N GLU A 576 31.78 -14.00 -8.61
CA GLU A 576 30.83 -14.00 -9.73
C GLU A 576 30.33 -12.58 -10.03
N LEU A 577 29.93 -11.83 -8.99
CA LEU A 577 29.52 -10.44 -9.16
C LEU A 577 30.67 -9.57 -9.66
N GLY A 578 31.89 -9.78 -9.17
CA GLY A 578 33.08 -9.05 -9.60
C GLY A 578 33.35 -9.21 -11.10
N ILE A 579 33.30 -10.44 -11.60
CA ILE A 579 33.43 -10.75 -13.04
C ILE A 579 32.34 -10.03 -13.84
N ALA A 580 31.10 -10.02 -13.34
CA ALA A 580 30.02 -9.33 -14.02
C ALA A 580 30.25 -7.80 -14.07
N LEU A 581 30.71 -7.21 -12.96
CA LEU A 581 31.01 -5.77 -12.87
C LEU A 581 32.19 -5.39 -13.79
N GLU A 582 33.25 -6.20 -13.84
CA GLU A 582 34.41 -6.00 -14.72
C GLU A 582 34.01 -6.07 -16.20
N ASN A 583 33.17 -7.06 -16.56
CA ASN A 583 32.65 -7.23 -17.91
C ASN A 583 31.53 -6.25 -18.27
N LYS A 584 31.08 -5.41 -17.33
CA LYS A 584 29.96 -4.46 -17.49
C LYS A 584 28.64 -5.15 -17.94
N ASP A 585 28.41 -6.39 -17.51
CA ASP A 585 27.17 -7.13 -17.78
C ASP A 585 26.02 -6.68 -16.86
N SER A 586 25.55 -5.44 -17.08
CA SER A 586 24.55 -4.79 -16.22
C SER A 586 23.23 -5.55 -16.11
N SER A 587 22.94 -6.46 -17.04
CA SER A 587 21.77 -7.35 -16.97
C SER A 587 21.74 -8.21 -15.68
N ARG A 588 22.90 -8.44 -15.07
CA ARG A 588 23.07 -9.27 -13.88
C ARG A 588 22.69 -8.58 -12.57
N TRP A 589 22.74 -7.24 -12.50
CA TRP A 589 22.42 -6.48 -11.27
C TRP A 589 21.34 -5.42 -11.43
N LEU A 590 21.28 -4.74 -12.58
CA LEU A 590 20.40 -3.59 -12.79
C LEU A 590 18.92 -3.87 -12.52
N PRO A 591 18.35 -5.05 -12.90
CA PRO A 591 16.95 -5.39 -12.57
C PRO A 591 16.68 -5.56 -11.07
N TYR A 592 17.73 -5.72 -10.26
CA TYR A 592 17.65 -5.99 -8.82
C TYR A 592 18.00 -4.76 -7.99
N LEU A 593 18.54 -3.70 -8.60
CA LEU A 593 18.75 -2.42 -7.93
C LEU A 593 17.43 -1.70 -7.66
N GLN A 594 17.39 -0.88 -6.61
CA GLN A 594 16.22 -0.05 -6.33
C GLN A 594 16.12 1.11 -7.32
N ARG A 595 17.26 1.66 -7.74
CA ARG A 595 17.38 2.70 -8.77
C ARG A 595 18.64 2.43 -9.58
N PRO A 596 18.67 2.77 -10.88
CA PRO A 596 19.87 2.63 -11.70
C PRO A 596 21.11 3.29 -11.07
N LYS A 597 20.96 4.49 -10.50
CA LYS A 597 22.03 5.23 -9.82
C LYS A 597 22.59 4.59 -8.54
N ASP A 598 21.99 3.51 -8.06
CA ASP A 598 22.53 2.75 -6.92
C ASP A 598 23.68 1.82 -7.35
N GLU A 599 24.01 1.80 -8.66
CA GLU A 599 25.14 1.07 -9.24
C GLU A 599 26.49 1.47 -8.64
N ASP A 600 26.78 2.77 -8.48
CA ASP A 600 28.02 3.22 -7.81
C ASP A 600 28.15 2.63 -6.40
N ILE A 601 27.02 2.59 -5.67
CA ILE A 601 26.97 2.03 -4.32
C ILE A 601 27.24 0.53 -4.37
N LEU A 602 26.75 -0.18 -5.39
CA LEU A 602 27.03 -1.60 -5.59
C LEU A 602 28.53 -1.85 -5.81
N HIS A 603 29.18 -1.09 -6.69
CA HIS A 603 30.62 -1.22 -6.95
C HIS A 603 31.45 -1.01 -5.68
N ILE A 604 31.17 0.07 -4.94
CA ILE A 604 31.87 0.40 -3.68
C ILE A 604 31.60 -0.68 -2.62
N SER A 605 30.35 -1.13 -2.49
CA SER A 605 29.99 -2.18 -1.54
C SER A 605 30.70 -3.49 -1.86
N HIS A 606 30.75 -3.89 -3.14
CA HIS A 606 31.43 -5.10 -3.58
C HIS A 606 32.91 -5.07 -3.19
N ALA A 607 33.61 -3.99 -3.53
CA ALA A 607 35.03 -3.87 -3.26
C ALA A 607 35.32 -3.82 -1.75
N PHE A 608 34.50 -3.09 -0.98
CA PHE A 608 34.64 -3.02 0.48
C PHE A 608 34.34 -4.35 1.18
N LEU A 609 33.31 -5.09 0.75
CA LEU A 609 33.00 -6.41 1.31
C LEU A 609 34.08 -7.45 0.98
N ARG A 610 34.65 -7.42 -0.22
CA ARG A 610 35.80 -8.27 -0.58
C ARG A 610 37.00 -7.98 0.31
N LEU A 611 37.34 -6.71 0.50
CA LEU A 611 38.43 -6.28 1.37
C LEU A 611 38.29 -6.84 2.79
N ILE A 612 37.08 -6.77 3.35
CA ILE A 612 36.79 -7.28 4.69
C ILE A 612 36.96 -8.81 4.75
N LEU A 613 36.44 -9.57 3.77
CA LEU A 613 36.65 -11.03 3.76
C LEU A 613 38.13 -11.39 3.64
N ASP A 614 38.89 -10.69 2.79
CA ASP A 614 40.31 -10.95 2.58
C ASP A 614 41.14 -10.59 3.81
N LYS A 615 40.91 -9.43 4.43
CA LYS A 615 41.60 -8.99 5.66
C LYS A 615 41.42 -10.00 6.80
N TYR A 616 40.22 -10.54 6.94
CA TYR A 616 39.84 -11.43 8.04
C TYR A 616 39.88 -12.92 7.69
N GLN A 617 40.35 -13.26 6.48
CA GLN A 617 40.41 -14.64 5.96
C GLN A 617 39.08 -15.41 6.09
N ALA A 618 37.97 -14.69 5.95
CA ALA A 618 36.63 -15.24 6.09
C ALA A 618 36.08 -15.73 4.75
N SER A 619 35.25 -16.78 4.78
CA SER A 619 34.68 -17.37 3.57
C SER A 619 33.33 -16.77 3.16
N ARG A 620 32.60 -16.15 4.10
CA ARG A 620 31.27 -15.63 3.87
C ARG A 620 30.83 -14.60 4.91
N PHE A 621 29.84 -13.80 4.54
CA PHE A 621 28.99 -13.04 5.46
C PHE A 621 27.65 -13.73 5.65
N LEU A 622 27.06 -13.60 6.84
CA LEU A 622 25.65 -13.89 7.10
C LEU A 622 24.87 -12.56 7.14
N VAL A 623 23.69 -12.52 6.52
CA VAL A 623 22.91 -11.28 6.40
C VAL A 623 21.90 -11.17 7.53
N SER A 624 22.02 -10.13 8.35
CA SER A 624 21.00 -9.75 9.33
C SER A 624 20.20 -8.55 8.82
N TYR A 625 19.01 -8.79 8.27
CA TYR A 625 18.08 -7.72 7.91
C TYR A 625 17.70 -6.81 9.09
N TYR A 626 17.59 -7.38 10.30
CA TYR A 626 17.29 -6.63 11.50
C TYR A 626 18.52 -5.88 12.01
N GLY A 627 18.32 -4.61 12.37
CA GLY A 627 19.37 -3.72 12.89
C GLY A 627 18.99 -3.08 14.24
N ILE A 628 19.51 -1.87 14.47
CA ILE A 628 19.43 -1.13 15.75
C ILE A 628 18.03 -1.12 16.37
N SER A 629 16.98 -0.91 15.56
CA SER A 629 15.59 -0.89 16.03
C SER A 629 15.16 -2.21 16.71
N TYR A 630 15.53 -3.36 16.15
CA TYR A 630 15.23 -4.68 16.73
C TYR A 630 16.04 -4.92 18.00
N GLY A 631 17.33 -4.58 17.98
CA GLY A 631 18.18 -4.64 19.16
C GLY A 631 17.63 -3.77 20.31
N PHE A 632 17.10 -2.59 20.00
CA PHE A 632 16.53 -1.66 20.98
C PHE A 632 15.30 -2.25 21.66
N TYR A 633 14.41 -2.83 20.85
CA TYR A 633 13.26 -3.58 21.35
C TYR A 633 13.72 -4.69 22.32
N TYR A 634 14.67 -5.52 21.88
CA TYR A 634 15.13 -6.68 22.65
C TYR A 634 15.80 -6.28 23.98
N GLN A 635 16.60 -5.20 23.97
CA GLN A 635 17.21 -4.66 25.18
C GLN A 635 16.14 -4.28 26.23
N LYS A 636 15.04 -3.65 25.80
CA LYS A 636 13.97 -3.20 26.70
C LYS A 636 13.13 -4.34 27.26
N THR A 637 12.90 -5.41 26.50
CA THR A 637 12.13 -6.57 26.95
C THR A 637 12.93 -7.43 27.94
N MET A 638 14.22 -7.65 27.68
CA MET A 638 15.13 -8.38 28.58
C MET A 638 15.30 -7.71 29.94
N HIS A 639 15.39 -6.37 29.99
CA HIS A 639 15.44 -5.64 31.25
C HIS A 639 14.21 -5.87 32.12
N LYS A 640 13.02 -6.02 31.52
CA LYS A 640 11.78 -6.29 32.27
C LYS A 640 11.71 -7.73 32.80
N GLN A 641 12.22 -8.71 32.05
CA GLN A 641 12.23 -10.10 32.50
C GLN A 641 13.22 -10.32 33.66
N ARG A 642 14.35 -9.62 33.67
CA ARG A 642 15.32 -9.62 34.78
C ARG A 642 14.87 -8.87 36.04
N GLN A 643 13.86 -8.00 35.95
CA GLN A 643 13.27 -7.31 37.11
C GLN A 643 12.05 -8.05 37.70
N LYS A 644 11.50 -9.04 36.97
CA LYS A 644 10.39 -9.89 37.41
C LYS A 644 10.85 -11.24 37.97
N ARG A 645 12.12 -11.59 37.76
CA ARG A 645 12.85 -12.66 38.43
C ARG A 645 13.70 -12.03 39.51
#